data_AF-A0A1C4NMB3-F1
#
_entry.id   AF-A0A1C4NMB3-F1
#
_cell.length_a   1.000
_cell.length_b   1.000
_cell.length_c   1.000
_cell.angle_alpha   90.00
_cell.angle_beta   90.00
_cell.angle_gamma   90.00
#
_symmetry.space_group_name_H-M   'P 1'
#
loop_
_entity.id
_entity.type
_entity.pdbx_description
1 polymer ?
#
loop_
_entity_poly.entity_id
_entity_poly.type
_entity_poly.pdbx_seq_one_letter_code
_entity_poly.pdbx_strand_id
1 'polypeptide(L)'
;MGRAMTADVDSERPGTGAEGGSGGCERLGDFKGSQGSESSQGSEGSEGSGGSGGSGGFEGFEGSGGFEGSPGFESFEVFRDDRGIPHLKAGSALALARAQGHNAALDRAWQLETERHRVLGTTAAYLGAEAVDWDRFARRARLADTARRCYERLAPETAAWVGAYVDGVNAGLAEGASRTPEFAAAGLVPGRWEPWTPLGVWLSTHILFAGFPTKLWREEVARRLGDDRATLFATDGPGTSGSNGWLLTGARTTTGAPVIAGDPHRFIEDPGVYQQLRLACPEFDVVGLAVPGVPGIAHFGHAGGVAWAITNAMADYQDLYREQLRRTADGGVEALGPDGWYGVHAHTETVEVAGGEPETVEVVETDRGPVIIGDVHDDPPGGEASDAPVISLRYPPRVTGDLGFDVLPALLRARTVADLDTALDGWVEPVNVVLAADTTGATLHRVAGHVPVRPYENRLRVVPAHDPAYAWREGAEPTPRTEVDAATGTAVMANERGLAAPLGIEFAPPHRAHRIRELLGTPPGEGARGLTGPPWSAADMAAVHTDTRLASSRQLLSLLAWAPGLGPDAERLRDRLLRWDRHMDADSTDATLYSRLRADVVHRLAAHPALRPVTGDADPWRSAAYPPLFRPWLAAVPRIGYALETLLTVGLLPYEDRLAIVAASAEAVAATQADSPWGEVHRVSPWQALPDATPEEVWPGLAGDHDCVLSTSSVPGITDLFARGPAARYVWDLARREDSLWVVPFGASGVPGSAHHRDQSELWASGRLAPVTTDWNLLHRTEESTTTMTTTSTVPALRAAVHEQKVEGFGVVRLVPVDPAADAGLLHRWVTQERARFWGMADHTREQVQEIYEFVGSLPTHHAYLALRDGVPAALFQTYEPDADPVGECYDVQPGDFGIHLLIAPAEGDGAVKGYTEALLTAFIGYVFSDPAHLRVVVEPDARNEKAIARMVRIGFELGPEIEKPEKKARLAFLSRAVALGLA
;
A
#
# COMPACT_ATOMS: atom_id res chain seq x y z
N MET A 1 3.57 -0.05 16.26
CA MET A 1 4.12 -1.41 16.47
C MET A 1 4.68 -1.64 17.87
N GLY A 2 5.14 -0.62 18.62
CA GLY A 2 5.80 -0.79 19.93
C GLY A 2 4.91 -1.29 21.09
N ARG A 3 3.86 -0.54 21.46
CA ARG A 3 3.10 -0.71 22.73
C ARG A 3 2.52 -2.12 23.03
N ALA A 4 2.43 -3.04 22.07
CA ALA A 4 1.74 -4.34 22.25
C ALA A 4 2.63 -5.51 22.71
N MET A 5 3.95 -5.34 22.83
CA MET A 5 4.90 -6.45 23.12
C MET A 5 5.83 -6.21 24.32
N THR A 6 5.61 -5.16 25.11
CA THR A 6 6.41 -4.85 26.31
C THR A 6 5.67 -5.26 27.59
N ALA A 7 5.81 -6.53 27.96
CA ALA A 7 5.52 -7.06 29.30
C ALA A 7 6.73 -7.89 29.77
N ASP A 8 7.14 -7.71 31.03
CA ASP A 8 8.42 -8.21 31.55
C ASP A 8 8.47 -9.73 31.77
N VAL A 9 9.70 -10.27 31.82
CA VAL A 9 10.24 -11.21 32.84
C VAL A 9 11.66 -11.64 32.43
N ASP A 10 12.54 -11.91 33.40
CA ASP A 10 13.98 -12.20 33.18
C ASP A 10 14.44 -13.59 33.63
N SER A 11 15.43 -14.14 32.90
CA SER A 11 16.48 -15.09 33.35
C SER A 11 16.03 -16.51 33.79
N GLU A 12 16.87 -17.55 33.93
CA GLU A 12 18.34 -17.75 33.75
C GLU A 12 18.66 -18.93 32.79
N ARG A 13 19.77 -19.68 32.96
CA ARG A 13 20.25 -20.90 32.21
C ARG A 13 20.36 -22.16 33.12
N PRO A 14 20.79 -23.38 32.68
CA PRO A 14 21.09 -24.00 31.36
C PRO A 14 20.12 -25.20 31.06
N GLY A 15 20.39 -26.33 30.39
CA GLY A 15 21.51 -26.93 29.62
C GLY A 15 21.11 -28.35 29.11
N THR A 16 21.41 -28.78 27.87
CA THR A 16 22.63 -29.46 27.33
C THR A 16 22.64 -31.01 27.37
N GLY A 17 22.73 -31.66 26.17
CA GLY A 17 22.89 -33.12 25.93
C GLY A 17 21.62 -33.76 25.32
N ALA A 18 21.53 -34.24 24.06
CA ALA A 18 22.39 -35.08 23.19
C ALA A 18 22.35 -36.59 23.57
N GLU A 19 22.35 -37.58 22.66
CA GLU A 19 22.70 -37.59 21.22
C GLU A 19 22.18 -38.85 20.48
N GLY A 20 21.98 -38.79 19.14
CA GLY A 20 21.90 -39.95 18.21
C GLY A 20 20.60 -40.79 18.14
N GLY A 21 20.27 -41.49 17.04
CA GLY A 21 20.84 -41.39 15.67
C GLY A 21 20.47 -42.51 14.68
N SER A 22 20.52 -42.17 13.38
CA SER A 22 20.89 -43.01 12.20
C SER A 22 19.92 -44.04 11.56
N GLY A 23 19.96 -44.07 10.20
CA GLY A 23 19.48 -45.15 9.32
C GLY A 23 18.04 -45.01 8.77
N GLY A 24 17.71 -45.34 7.51
CA GLY A 24 18.54 -45.74 6.36
C GLY A 24 17.74 -46.48 5.27
N CYS A 25 18.28 -46.58 4.03
CA CYS A 25 17.71 -47.24 2.83
C CYS A 25 16.50 -46.51 2.17
N GLU A 26 16.43 -46.26 0.85
CA GLU A 26 16.52 -47.11 -0.37
C GLU A 26 15.22 -47.93 -0.65
N ARG A 27 14.73 -48.15 -1.89
CA ARG A 27 15.11 -47.71 -3.26
C ARG A 27 13.97 -47.97 -4.29
N LEU A 28 14.01 -47.26 -5.43
CA LEU A 28 13.51 -47.65 -6.79
C LEU A 28 12.00 -47.94 -7.04
N GLY A 29 11.54 -47.62 -8.27
CA GLY A 29 10.18 -47.96 -8.73
C GLY A 29 9.72 -47.33 -10.06
N ASP A 30 10.54 -47.35 -11.13
CA ASP A 30 10.13 -46.87 -12.47
C ASP A 30 8.88 -47.59 -13.03
N PHE A 31 8.05 -46.88 -13.82
CA PHE A 31 7.51 -47.44 -15.07
C PHE A 31 7.21 -46.34 -16.12
N LYS A 32 7.30 -46.69 -17.40
CA LYS A 32 7.21 -45.77 -18.57
C LYS A 32 6.03 -46.07 -19.51
N GLY A 33 5.57 -45.03 -20.21
CA GLY A 33 4.94 -45.13 -21.54
C GLY A 33 3.45 -44.73 -21.60
N SER A 34 2.91 -44.28 -22.73
CA SER A 34 3.56 -43.89 -24.00
C SER A 34 2.63 -43.11 -24.95
N GLN A 35 3.24 -42.21 -25.74
CA GLN A 35 2.83 -41.59 -27.03
C GLN A 35 1.43 -41.88 -27.66
N GLY A 36 0.82 -40.83 -28.26
CA GLY A 36 -0.33 -40.90 -29.19
C GLY A 36 -0.55 -39.58 -29.96
N SER A 37 -1.18 -39.63 -31.15
CA SER A 37 -1.28 -38.52 -32.14
C SER A 37 -2.43 -38.78 -33.17
N GLU A 38 -2.74 -38.00 -34.23
CA GLU A 38 -2.00 -36.94 -34.94
C GLU A 38 -2.86 -36.01 -35.85
N SER A 39 -2.78 -34.68 -35.65
CA SER A 39 -2.89 -33.61 -36.69
C SER A 39 -4.21 -33.30 -37.45
N SER A 40 -4.15 -32.22 -38.28
CA SER A 40 -5.05 -31.81 -39.41
C SER A 40 -6.41 -31.12 -39.10
N GLN A 41 -7.06 -30.36 -40.02
CA GLN A 41 -6.63 -29.19 -40.85
C GLN A 41 -7.84 -28.53 -41.58
N GLY A 42 -7.77 -27.22 -41.92
CA GLY A 42 -8.66 -26.51 -42.88
C GLY A 42 -9.98 -25.93 -42.31
N SER A 43 -10.70 -24.99 -42.97
CA SER A 43 -10.44 -24.23 -44.21
C SER A 43 -11.29 -22.92 -44.30
N GLU A 44 -11.15 -22.12 -45.36
CA GLU A 44 -11.57 -20.69 -45.48
C GLU A 44 -12.96 -20.40 -46.12
N GLY A 45 -13.40 -19.12 -46.05
CA GLY A 45 -14.30 -18.44 -47.02
C GLY A 45 -15.62 -17.87 -46.47
N SER A 46 -16.29 -16.87 -47.07
CA SER A 46 -15.89 -15.80 -48.02
C SER A 46 -17.05 -14.80 -48.27
N GLU A 47 -16.74 -13.51 -48.45
CA GLU A 47 -17.48 -12.33 -49.02
C GLU A 47 -18.99 -12.36 -49.42
N GLY A 48 -19.65 -11.20 -49.29
CA GLY A 48 -20.93 -10.84 -49.95
C GLY A 48 -21.30 -9.35 -49.79
N SER A 49 -21.90 -8.69 -50.79
CA SER A 49 -21.94 -7.20 -50.87
C SER A 49 -23.15 -6.56 -51.60
N GLY A 50 -23.35 -5.24 -51.39
CA GLY A 50 -24.25 -4.33 -52.15
C GLY A 50 -25.59 -3.98 -51.46
N GLY A 51 -26.22 -2.81 -51.69
CA GLY A 51 -25.77 -1.58 -52.37
C GLY A 51 -26.90 -0.64 -52.87
N SER A 52 -26.70 0.69 -52.82
CA SER A 52 -27.52 1.79 -53.42
C SER A 52 -28.98 2.00 -52.93
N GLY A 53 -29.62 3.20 -53.02
CA GLY A 53 -29.11 4.55 -53.35
C GLY A 53 -30.21 5.56 -53.80
N GLY A 54 -30.08 6.84 -53.41
CA GLY A 54 -30.91 7.99 -53.87
C GLY A 54 -32.34 8.11 -53.29
N SER A 55 -33.07 9.23 -53.42
CA SER A 55 -32.72 10.62 -53.81
C SER A 55 -33.91 11.58 -53.61
N GLY A 56 -33.66 12.86 -53.27
CA GLY A 56 -34.67 13.94 -53.32
C GLY A 56 -34.75 14.78 -52.04
N GLY A 57 -34.92 16.10 -52.18
CA GLY A 57 -34.99 17.03 -51.03
C GLY A 57 -35.86 18.25 -51.33
N PHE A 58 -36.04 19.11 -50.32
CA PHE A 58 -36.66 20.45 -50.42
C PHE A 58 -36.07 21.38 -49.35
N GLU A 59 -36.25 22.69 -49.51
CA GLU A 59 -35.53 23.73 -48.76
C GLU A 59 -36.18 24.11 -47.42
N GLY A 60 -35.34 24.52 -46.46
CA GLY A 60 -35.64 25.61 -45.53
C GLY A 60 -36.23 25.26 -44.16
N PHE A 61 -35.40 25.27 -43.12
CA PHE A 61 -35.59 26.15 -41.94
C PHE A 61 -34.27 26.28 -41.16
N GLU A 62 -34.09 27.39 -40.43
CA GLU A 62 -32.90 27.64 -39.59
C GLU A 62 -32.99 26.87 -38.26
N GLY A 63 -31.88 26.27 -37.79
CA GLY A 63 -31.80 25.66 -36.46
C GLY A 63 -30.53 24.84 -36.21
N SER A 64 -29.77 25.22 -35.18
CA SER A 64 -28.70 24.43 -34.52
C SER A 64 -27.75 23.61 -35.43
N GLY A 65 -26.67 24.24 -35.90
CA GLY A 65 -25.48 23.54 -36.38
C GLY A 65 -24.38 23.50 -35.31
N GLY A 66 -23.65 22.38 -35.22
CA GLY A 66 -22.29 22.28 -34.67
C GLY A 66 -22.06 22.76 -33.23
N PHE A 67 -22.28 21.89 -32.25
CA PHE A 67 -21.43 21.86 -31.04
C PHE A 67 -20.24 20.93 -31.31
N GLU A 68 -19.16 21.47 -31.88
CA GLU A 68 -17.84 20.84 -31.75
C GLU A 68 -17.25 21.21 -30.37
N GLY A 69 -16.55 20.26 -29.76
CA GLY A 69 -16.38 20.25 -28.30
C GLY A 69 -15.37 21.24 -27.75
N SER A 70 -15.80 22.09 -26.81
CA SER A 70 -14.91 22.59 -25.76
C SER A 70 -14.44 21.41 -24.88
N PRO A 71 -13.27 21.49 -24.21
CA PRO A 71 -12.86 20.49 -23.22
C PRO A 71 -13.92 20.35 -22.11
N GLY A 72 -14.55 19.19 -22.03
CA GLY A 72 -15.70 18.96 -21.15
C GLY A 72 -15.29 18.80 -19.69
N PHE A 73 -15.97 19.51 -18.77
CA PHE A 73 -15.85 19.27 -17.33
C PHE A 73 -16.39 17.88 -16.99
N GLU A 74 -15.51 16.94 -16.63
CA GLU A 74 -15.89 15.59 -16.20
C GLU A 74 -16.54 15.60 -14.80
N SER A 75 -17.86 15.80 -14.75
CA SER A 75 -18.63 15.70 -13.51
C SER A 75 -18.83 14.24 -13.07
N PHE A 76 -18.95 14.06 -11.75
CA PHE A 76 -19.33 12.80 -11.11
C PHE A 76 -20.46 13.04 -10.10
N GLU A 77 -21.13 11.97 -9.68
CA GLU A 77 -22.21 11.96 -8.71
C GLU A 77 -21.85 11.05 -7.53
N VAL A 78 -22.12 11.52 -6.29
CA VAL A 78 -21.91 10.76 -5.06
C VAL A 78 -23.26 10.45 -4.42
N PHE A 79 -23.52 9.17 -4.22
CA PHE A 79 -24.67 8.68 -3.47
C PHE A 79 -24.17 7.86 -2.28
N ARG A 80 -24.93 7.81 -1.19
CA ARG A 80 -24.63 6.95 -0.03
C ARG A 80 -25.85 6.15 0.42
N ASP A 81 -25.64 4.95 0.94
CA ASP A 81 -26.70 4.17 1.59
C ASP A 81 -26.91 4.61 3.05
N ASP A 82 -27.84 3.94 3.76
CA ASP A 82 -28.15 4.23 5.18
C ASP A 82 -26.97 3.98 6.14
N ARG A 83 -25.85 3.40 5.69
CA ARG A 83 -24.60 3.19 6.44
C ARG A 83 -23.45 4.09 5.92
N GLY A 84 -23.79 5.10 5.14
CA GLY A 84 -22.83 6.04 4.56
C GLY A 84 -21.93 5.43 3.48
N ILE A 85 -22.20 4.21 3.01
CA ILE A 85 -21.35 3.51 2.05
C ILE A 85 -21.43 4.25 0.70
N PRO A 86 -20.30 4.70 0.12
CA PRO A 86 -20.30 5.50 -1.09
C PRO A 86 -20.55 4.67 -2.36
N HIS A 87 -21.52 5.11 -3.15
CA HIS A 87 -21.82 4.64 -4.49
C HIS A 87 -21.52 5.76 -5.48
N LEU A 88 -20.41 5.61 -6.19
CA LEU A 88 -19.81 6.63 -7.03
C LEU A 88 -20.16 6.38 -8.50
N LYS A 89 -20.54 7.44 -9.21
CA LYS A 89 -21.01 7.35 -10.59
C LYS A 89 -20.43 8.45 -11.47
N ALA A 90 -19.88 8.11 -12.63
CA ALA A 90 -19.32 9.08 -13.56
C ALA A 90 -19.44 8.66 -15.03
N GLY A 91 -19.14 9.59 -15.96
CA GLY A 91 -19.23 9.36 -17.40
C GLY A 91 -18.12 8.50 -18.03
N SER A 92 -16.96 8.39 -17.36
CA SER A 92 -15.76 7.68 -17.84
C SER A 92 -15.06 6.96 -16.68
N ALA A 93 -14.20 5.97 -16.96
CA ALA A 93 -13.35 5.37 -15.93
C ALA A 93 -12.38 6.36 -15.26
N LEU A 94 -11.93 7.41 -15.95
CA LEU A 94 -11.03 8.44 -15.39
C LEU A 94 -11.78 9.36 -14.41
N ALA A 95 -12.95 9.85 -14.80
CA ALA A 95 -13.83 10.62 -13.93
C ALA A 95 -14.25 9.82 -12.68
N LEU A 96 -14.47 8.52 -12.83
CA LEU A 96 -14.81 7.62 -11.73
C LEU A 96 -13.63 7.35 -10.78
N ALA A 97 -12.41 7.21 -11.31
CA ALA A 97 -11.20 7.12 -10.49
C ALA A 97 -10.99 8.40 -9.66
N ARG A 98 -11.21 9.57 -10.28
CA ARG A 98 -11.17 10.88 -9.62
C ARG A 98 -12.24 11.01 -8.53
N ALA A 99 -13.46 10.54 -8.79
CA ALA A 99 -14.52 10.46 -7.79
C ALA A 99 -14.12 9.56 -6.60
N GLN A 100 -13.48 8.41 -6.86
CA GLN A 100 -13.01 7.49 -5.82
C GLN A 100 -11.91 8.09 -4.95
N GLY A 101 -10.93 8.76 -5.56
CA GLY A 101 -9.87 9.47 -4.83
C GLY A 101 -10.42 10.60 -3.96
N HIS A 102 -11.35 11.38 -4.52
CA HIS A 102 -12.00 12.48 -3.79
C HIS A 102 -12.82 11.96 -2.60
N ASN A 103 -13.66 10.94 -2.80
CA ASN A 103 -14.41 10.32 -1.71
C ASN A 103 -13.48 9.69 -0.66
N ALA A 104 -12.40 9.01 -1.06
CA ALA A 104 -11.42 8.46 -0.14
C ALA A 104 -10.76 9.56 0.71
N ALA A 105 -10.45 10.71 0.12
CA ALA A 105 -9.91 11.85 0.87
C ALA A 105 -10.92 12.48 1.83
N LEU A 106 -12.20 12.59 1.44
CA LEU A 106 -13.27 13.08 2.31
C LEU A 106 -13.60 12.13 3.48
N ASP A 107 -13.57 10.82 3.25
CA ASP A 107 -13.91 9.80 4.25
C ASP A 107 -12.73 9.38 5.13
N ARG A 108 -11.49 9.38 4.61
CA ARG A 108 -10.31 8.71 5.20
C ARG A 108 -9.03 9.58 5.25
N ALA A 109 -9.15 10.91 5.21
CA ALA A 109 -8.03 11.86 5.15
C ALA A 109 -6.81 11.50 6.03
N TRP A 110 -7.03 11.18 7.30
CA TRP A 110 -5.97 10.86 8.26
C TRP A 110 -5.27 9.51 7.98
N GLN A 111 -6.04 8.51 7.53
CA GLN A 111 -5.51 7.20 7.11
C GLN A 111 -4.68 7.35 5.84
N LEU A 112 -5.14 8.16 4.88
CA LEU A 112 -4.40 8.48 3.66
C LEU A 112 -3.05 9.15 3.99
N GLU A 113 -3.05 10.21 4.79
CA GLU A 113 -1.81 10.93 5.10
C GLU A 113 -0.85 10.14 5.98
N THR A 114 -1.38 9.27 6.85
CA THR A 114 -0.56 8.30 7.59
C THR A 114 0.13 7.33 6.64
N GLU A 115 -0.58 6.73 5.67
CA GLU A 115 0.08 5.86 4.70
C GLU A 115 1.03 6.61 3.76
N ARG A 116 0.73 7.86 3.34
CA ARG A 116 1.68 8.68 2.57
C ARG A 116 2.99 8.89 3.35
N HIS A 117 2.91 9.19 4.65
CA HIS A 117 4.11 9.34 5.50
C HIS A 117 4.83 8.02 5.75
N ARG A 118 4.10 6.91 5.91
CA ARG A 118 4.69 5.56 6.06
C ARG A 118 5.42 5.10 4.80
N VAL A 119 4.91 5.42 3.62
CA VAL A 119 5.56 5.19 2.31
C VAL A 119 6.82 6.03 2.15
N LEU A 120 6.77 7.30 2.57
CA LEU A 120 7.88 8.24 2.47
C LEU A 120 8.98 8.01 3.53
N GLY A 121 8.69 7.31 4.62
CA GLY A 121 9.57 7.27 5.79
C GLY A 121 9.66 8.65 6.45
N THR A 122 8.52 9.25 6.78
CA THR A 122 8.39 10.56 7.45
C THR A 122 7.32 10.55 8.55
N THR A 123 7.01 9.38 9.10
CA THR A 123 5.99 9.16 10.14
C THR A 123 6.44 9.70 11.51
N ALA A 124 7.71 9.53 11.85
CA ALA A 124 8.31 10.03 13.10
C ALA A 124 8.28 11.56 13.21
N ALA A 125 8.22 12.28 12.08
CA ALA A 125 8.16 13.74 12.05
C ALA A 125 6.88 14.32 12.71
N TYR A 126 5.85 13.50 12.95
CA TYR A 126 4.65 13.90 13.70
C TYR A 126 4.20 12.88 14.77
N LEU A 127 4.51 11.58 14.64
CA LEU A 127 4.25 10.57 15.69
C LEU A 127 5.42 10.35 16.67
N GLY A 128 6.57 10.95 16.41
CA GLY A 128 7.75 10.85 17.28
C GLY A 128 8.42 9.47 17.29
N ALA A 129 9.12 9.18 18.39
CA ALA A 129 10.09 8.09 18.49
C ALA A 129 9.52 6.68 18.19
N GLU A 130 8.25 6.40 18.51
CA GLU A 130 7.63 5.08 18.27
C GLU A 130 7.53 4.70 16.78
N ALA A 131 7.71 5.65 15.85
CA ALA A 131 7.62 5.42 14.41
C ALA A 131 8.98 5.39 13.68
N VAL A 132 10.09 5.73 14.34
CA VAL A 132 11.43 5.85 13.72
C VAL A 132 11.91 4.53 13.12
N ASP A 133 11.67 3.40 13.78
CA ASP A 133 12.06 2.09 13.27
C ASP A 133 11.38 1.69 11.96
N TRP A 134 10.14 2.17 11.74
CA TRP A 134 9.46 2.01 10.45
C TRP A 134 10.05 2.94 9.39
N ASP A 135 10.26 4.21 9.71
CA ASP A 135 10.80 5.18 8.76
C ASP A 135 12.20 4.79 8.27
N ARG A 136 13.08 4.37 9.19
CA ARG A 136 14.42 3.84 8.87
C ARG A 136 14.34 2.68 7.88
N PHE A 137 13.41 1.75 8.10
CA PHE A 137 13.16 0.64 7.17
C PHE A 137 12.60 1.12 5.83
N ALA A 138 11.66 2.05 5.81
CA ALA A 138 11.06 2.59 4.59
C ALA A 138 12.09 3.31 3.70
N ARG A 139 13.04 4.05 4.31
CA ARG A 139 14.20 4.62 3.63
C ARG A 139 15.14 3.53 3.12
N ARG A 140 15.60 2.63 4.00
CA ARG A 140 16.55 1.57 3.64
C ARG A 140 16.05 0.65 2.54
N ALA A 141 14.81 0.16 2.62
CA ALA A 141 14.15 -0.62 1.56
C ALA A 141 13.82 0.19 0.28
N ARG A 142 14.02 1.52 0.30
CA ARG A 142 13.61 2.54 -0.69
C ARG A 142 12.21 2.28 -1.24
N LEU A 143 11.18 2.31 -0.37
CA LEU A 143 9.79 2.02 -0.76
C LEU A 143 9.26 3.03 -1.79
N ALA A 144 9.39 4.33 -1.49
CA ALA A 144 8.98 5.41 -2.39
C ALA A 144 9.72 5.40 -3.75
N ASP A 145 10.99 4.97 -3.78
CA ASP A 145 11.78 4.79 -5.00
C ASP A 145 11.24 3.63 -5.86
N THR A 146 10.95 2.49 -5.21
CA THR A 146 10.36 1.32 -5.87
C THR A 146 8.99 1.67 -6.47
N ALA A 147 8.18 2.42 -5.73
CA ALA A 147 6.86 2.89 -6.19
C ALA A 147 6.94 3.81 -7.42
N ARG A 148 7.90 4.77 -7.44
CA ARG A 148 8.16 5.62 -8.63
C ARG A 148 8.54 4.77 -9.84
N ARG A 149 9.52 3.88 -9.68
CA ARG A 149 10.01 3.00 -10.74
C ARG A 149 8.92 2.09 -11.30
N CYS A 150 7.97 1.65 -10.47
CA CYS A 150 6.80 0.89 -10.94
C CYS A 150 5.80 1.79 -11.68
N TYR A 151 5.52 3.00 -11.17
CA TYR A 151 4.61 3.96 -11.82
C TYR A 151 5.12 4.40 -13.21
N GLU A 152 6.42 4.68 -13.32
CA GLU A 152 7.13 5.03 -14.56
C GLU A 152 7.11 3.93 -15.63
N ARG A 153 6.67 2.72 -15.27
CA ARG A 153 6.63 1.52 -16.13
C ARG A 153 5.21 1.02 -16.44
N LEU A 154 4.17 1.62 -15.86
CA LEU A 154 2.77 1.28 -16.15
C LEU A 154 2.42 1.52 -17.62
N ALA A 155 1.38 0.83 -18.11
CA ALA A 155 0.74 1.22 -19.36
C ALA A 155 0.21 2.68 -19.25
N PRO A 156 0.33 3.52 -20.30
CA PRO A 156 -0.07 4.94 -20.23
C PRO A 156 -1.52 5.16 -19.79
N GLU A 157 -2.44 4.27 -20.15
CA GLU A 157 -3.84 4.31 -19.71
C GLU A 157 -4.00 4.06 -18.21
N THR A 158 -3.24 3.11 -17.65
CA THR A 158 -3.21 2.83 -16.21
C THR A 158 -2.54 3.97 -15.45
N ALA A 159 -1.44 4.53 -15.97
CA ALA A 159 -0.78 5.70 -15.39
C ALA A 159 -1.74 6.89 -15.31
N ALA A 160 -2.51 7.16 -16.38
CA ALA A 160 -3.56 8.19 -16.39
C ALA A 160 -4.72 7.89 -15.42
N TRP A 161 -5.13 6.63 -15.28
CA TRP A 161 -6.18 6.21 -14.35
C TRP A 161 -5.77 6.31 -12.88
N VAL A 162 -4.54 5.90 -12.54
CA VAL A 162 -3.94 6.12 -11.21
C VAL A 162 -3.74 7.62 -10.94
N GLY A 163 -3.28 8.38 -11.93
CA GLY A 163 -3.16 9.84 -11.87
C GLY A 163 -4.49 10.52 -11.57
N ALA A 164 -5.57 10.15 -12.26
CA ALA A 164 -6.91 10.70 -12.03
C ALA A 164 -7.42 10.43 -10.60
N TYR A 165 -7.12 9.26 -10.02
CA TYR A 165 -7.40 8.99 -8.60
C TYR A 165 -6.61 9.94 -7.68
N VAL A 166 -5.32 10.14 -7.94
CA VAL A 166 -4.46 11.06 -7.18
C VAL A 166 -4.91 12.52 -7.31
N ASP A 167 -5.38 12.96 -8.46
CA ASP A 167 -6.04 14.27 -8.63
C ASP A 167 -7.26 14.40 -7.72
N GLY A 168 -8.08 13.35 -7.67
CA GLY A 168 -9.24 13.26 -6.78
C GLY A 168 -8.87 13.39 -5.31
N VAL A 169 -7.85 12.63 -4.86
CA VAL A 169 -7.32 12.73 -3.49
C VAL A 169 -6.87 14.15 -3.20
N ASN A 170 -5.99 14.72 -4.03
CA ASN A 170 -5.48 16.08 -3.88
C ASN A 170 -6.58 17.15 -3.83
N ALA A 171 -7.67 16.98 -4.59
CA ALA A 171 -8.82 17.89 -4.59
C ALA A 171 -9.68 17.80 -3.31
N GLY A 172 -9.79 16.63 -2.67
CA GLY A 172 -10.60 16.42 -1.46
C GLY A 172 -9.84 16.55 -0.14
N LEU A 173 -8.52 16.39 -0.13
CA LEU A 173 -7.75 16.14 1.09
C LEU A 173 -7.72 17.32 2.08
N ALA A 174 -7.70 18.55 1.59
CA ALA A 174 -7.77 19.74 2.44
C ALA A 174 -9.11 19.86 3.18
N GLU A 175 -10.22 19.49 2.52
CA GLU A 175 -11.54 19.46 3.16
C GLU A 175 -11.61 18.30 4.16
N GLY A 176 -11.24 17.08 3.75
CA GLY A 176 -11.22 15.90 4.62
C GLY A 176 -10.42 16.14 5.91
N ALA A 177 -9.21 16.71 5.79
CA ALA A 177 -8.37 17.07 6.92
C ALA A 177 -9.02 18.13 7.83
N SER A 178 -9.73 19.12 7.28
CA SER A 178 -10.41 20.15 8.07
C SER A 178 -11.53 19.61 8.97
N ARG A 179 -12.04 18.42 8.67
CA ARG A 179 -13.10 17.72 9.44
C ARG A 179 -12.54 16.66 10.40
N THR A 180 -11.23 16.40 10.38
CA THR A 180 -10.57 15.24 11.02
C THR A 180 -9.62 15.71 12.12
N PRO A 181 -9.97 15.59 13.42
CA PRO A 181 -9.26 16.24 14.54
C PRO A 181 -7.82 15.77 14.74
N GLU A 182 -7.45 14.58 14.26
CA GLU A 182 -6.10 14.01 14.39
C GLU A 182 -5.03 14.89 13.74
N PHE A 183 -5.35 15.60 12.65
CA PHE A 183 -4.44 16.58 12.04
C PHE A 183 -4.11 17.71 13.01
N ALA A 184 -5.12 18.24 13.71
CA ALA A 184 -4.93 19.30 14.70
C ALA A 184 -4.21 18.79 15.96
N ALA A 185 -4.46 17.55 16.38
CA ALA A 185 -3.78 16.91 17.51
C ALA A 185 -2.30 16.63 17.23
N ALA A 186 -1.96 16.19 16.00
CA ALA A 186 -0.59 15.94 15.57
C ALA A 186 0.17 17.20 15.08
N GLY A 187 -0.52 18.33 14.89
CA GLY A 187 0.03 19.51 14.22
C GLY A 187 0.36 19.29 12.74
N LEU A 188 -0.20 18.24 12.12
CA LEU A 188 0.06 17.86 10.74
C LEU A 188 -0.78 18.69 9.77
N VAL A 189 -0.17 19.14 8.68
CA VAL A 189 -0.85 19.74 7.52
C VAL A 189 -0.88 18.70 6.40
N PRO A 190 -2.03 18.45 5.73
CA PRO A 190 -2.07 17.51 4.61
C PRO A 190 -1.14 17.97 3.47
N GLY A 191 -0.32 17.03 3.00
CA GLY A 191 0.60 17.24 1.88
C GLY A 191 -0.04 16.94 0.53
N ARG A 192 0.73 17.18 -0.54
CA ARG A 192 0.34 16.77 -1.90
C ARG A 192 0.68 15.29 -2.12
N TRP A 193 -0.25 14.55 -2.73
CA TRP A 193 -0.03 13.22 -3.26
C TRP A 193 0.59 13.28 -4.65
N GLU A 194 1.61 12.46 -4.89
CA GLU A 194 2.22 12.29 -6.21
C GLU A 194 1.60 11.08 -6.93
N PRO A 195 1.61 11.00 -8.27
CA PRO A 195 0.92 9.94 -9.02
C PRO A 195 1.35 8.51 -8.66
N TRP A 196 2.58 8.33 -8.18
CA TRP A 196 3.12 7.03 -7.72
C TRP A 196 2.71 6.64 -6.29
N THR A 197 2.12 7.55 -5.50
CA THR A 197 1.78 7.30 -4.09
C THR A 197 0.90 6.05 -3.88
N PRO A 198 -0.15 5.77 -4.68
CA PRO A 198 -0.96 4.55 -4.53
C PRO A 198 -0.17 3.24 -4.63
N LEU A 199 0.84 3.17 -5.52
CA LEU A 199 1.73 2.02 -5.65
C LEU A 199 2.62 1.88 -4.40
N GLY A 200 3.02 3.01 -3.83
CA GLY A 200 3.71 3.07 -2.54
C GLY A 200 2.85 2.54 -1.40
N VAL A 201 1.59 2.98 -1.28
CA VAL A 201 0.66 2.52 -0.23
C VAL A 201 0.45 1.01 -0.32
N TRP A 202 0.27 0.49 -1.53
CA TRP A 202 0.17 -0.95 -1.77
C TRP A 202 1.41 -1.72 -1.31
N LEU A 203 2.61 -1.22 -1.61
CA LEU A 203 3.88 -1.81 -1.19
C LEU A 203 4.10 -1.70 0.34
N SER A 204 3.80 -0.55 0.96
CA SER A 204 3.80 -0.33 2.42
C SER A 204 2.95 -1.38 3.13
N THR A 205 1.73 -1.60 2.61
CA THR A 205 0.75 -2.54 3.15
C THR A 205 1.19 -4.01 3.07
N HIS A 206 2.00 -4.37 2.07
CA HIS A 206 2.29 -5.79 1.75
C HIS A 206 3.76 -6.23 1.94
N ILE A 207 4.73 -5.32 2.09
CA ILE A 207 6.15 -5.74 2.16
C ILE A 207 6.50 -6.59 3.40
N LEU A 208 5.89 -6.32 4.56
CA LEU A 208 6.02 -7.14 5.79
C LEU A 208 4.92 -8.22 5.94
N PHE A 209 3.95 -8.25 5.03
CA PHE A 209 2.88 -9.26 4.96
C PHE A 209 3.41 -10.60 4.40
N ALA A 210 4.54 -10.52 3.69
CA ALA A 210 5.22 -11.61 3.01
C ALA A 210 6.35 -12.24 3.85
N GLY A 211 6.88 -13.37 3.37
CA GLY A 211 7.63 -14.32 4.20
C GLY A 211 9.01 -13.89 4.73
N PHE A 212 9.61 -12.77 4.27
CA PHE A 212 11.02 -12.49 4.60
C PHE A 212 11.36 -12.42 6.10
N PRO A 213 10.55 -11.77 6.99
CA PRO A 213 10.94 -11.63 8.40
C PRO A 213 10.98 -12.96 9.13
N THR A 214 10.28 -13.99 8.64
CA THR A 214 10.29 -15.32 9.26
C THR A 214 11.56 -16.12 8.93
N LYS A 215 12.30 -15.77 7.86
CA LYS A 215 13.63 -16.32 7.57
C LYS A 215 14.66 -15.97 8.64
N LEU A 216 14.54 -14.79 9.27
CA LEU A 216 15.40 -14.37 10.39
C LEU A 216 15.22 -15.30 11.60
N TRP A 217 13.97 -15.66 11.91
CA TRP A 217 13.66 -16.62 12.98
C TRP A 217 14.18 -18.02 12.67
N ARG A 218 13.97 -18.52 11.44
CA ARG A 218 14.47 -19.84 11.02
C ARG A 218 15.98 -19.94 11.04
N GLU A 219 16.69 -18.88 10.63
CA GLU A 219 18.15 -18.78 10.73
C GLU A 219 18.64 -18.84 12.20
N GLU A 220 18.01 -18.08 13.10
CA GLU A 220 18.36 -18.10 14.52
C GLU A 220 18.04 -19.45 15.19
N VAL A 221 16.87 -20.03 14.91
CA VAL A 221 16.50 -21.40 15.34
C VAL A 221 17.55 -22.41 14.88
N ALA A 222 17.96 -22.37 13.61
CA ALA A 222 18.97 -23.27 13.08
C ALA A 222 20.33 -23.08 13.78
N ARG A 223 20.78 -21.83 13.93
CA ARG A 223 22.05 -21.46 14.58
C ARG A 223 22.13 -21.88 16.05
N ARG A 224 20.99 -21.99 16.74
CA ARG A 224 20.90 -22.22 18.21
C ARG A 224 20.44 -23.61 18.60
N LEU A 225 19.59 -24.24 17.80
CA LEU A 225 18.97 -25.53 18.08
C LEU A 225 19.38 -26.64 17.08
N GLY A 226 19.91 -26.29 15.90
CA GLY A 226 20.31 -27.21 14.83
C GLY A 226 19.52 -26.99 13.52
N ASP A 227 20.19 -27.14 12.36
CA ASP A 227 19.57 -27.01 11.03
C ASP A 227 18.37 -27.95 10.84
N ASP A 228 18.37 -29.13 11.48
CA ASP A 228 17.26 -30.10 11.51
C ASP A 228 15.96 -29.53 12.11
N ARG A 229 16.07 -28.40 12.84
CA ARG A 229 14.98 -27.77 13.58
C ARG A 229 14.55 -26.43 13.00
N ALA A 230 15.17 -25.98 11.89
CA ALA A 230 14.86 -24.70 11.25
C ALA A 230 13.37 -24.50 10.96
N THR A 231 12.64 -25.57 10.68
CA THR A 231 11.18 -25.57 10.39
C THR A 231 10.30 -26.05 11.54
N LEU A 232 10.85 -26.26 12.75
CA LEU A 232 10.09 -26.72 13.94
C LEU A 232 8.96 -25.76 14.34
N PHE A 233 9.09 -24.48 13.98
CA PHE A 233 8.12 -23.41 14.24
C PHE A 233 7.47 -22.88 12.94
N ALA A 234 7.49 -23.66 11.85
CA ALA A 234 7.06 -23.25 10.51
C ALA A 234 5.52 -23.23 10.34
N THR A 235 4.86 -22.39 11.13
CA THR A 235 3.43 -22.10 11.10
C THR A 235 3.22 -20.59 10.90
N ASP A 236 2.02 -20.16 10.55
CA ASP A 236 1.66 -18.75 10.65
C ASP A 236 1.74 -18.28 12.13
N GLY A 237 2.09 -17.01 12.35
CA GLY A 237 2.57 -16.52 13.64
C GLY A 237 2.19 -15.07 13.94
N PRO A 238 2.94 -14.33 14.79
CA PRO A 238 2.50 -13.02 15.32
C PRO A 238 2.45 -11.88 14.29
N GLY A 239 3.14 -12.01 13.14
CA GLY A 239 3.19 -10.98 12.09
C GLY A 239 2.75 -11.42 10.69
N THR A 240 2.15 -12.60 10.53
CA THR A 240 1.60 -13.08 9.24
C THR A 240 0.10 -12.78 9.14
N SER A 241 -0.43 -12.67 7.91
CA SER A 241 -1.88 -12.51 7.68
C SER A 241 -2.54 -13.83 7.30
N GLY A 242 -3.69 -14.10 7.90
CA GLY A 242 -4.60 -15.16 7.48
C GLY A 242 -5.77 -14.63 6.66
N SER A 243 -6.64 -15.52 6.23
CA SER A 243 -7.97 -15.28 5.65
C SER A 243 -8.76 -16.59 5.67
N ASN A 244 -10.09 -16.57 5.67
CA ASN A 244 -10.87 -17.66 5.10
C ASN A 244 -11.44 -17.23 3.74
N GLY A 245 -11.63 -18.19 2.84
CA GLY A 245 -12.38 -18.01 1.61
C GLY A 245 -12.96 -19.33 1.13
N TRP A 246 -14.22 -19.33 0.72
CA TRP A 246 -14.88 -20.50 0.14
C TRP A 246 -15.84 -20.12 -0.99
N LEU A 247 -16.07 -21.09 -1.87
CA LEU A 247 -16.91 -21.00 -3.05
C LEU A 247 -17.87 -22.20 -3.05
N LEU A 248 -19.15 -21.92 -3.27
CA LEU A 248 -20.22 -22.88 -3.47
C LEU A 248 -20.69 -22.80 -4.92
N THR A 249 -20.73 -23.93 -5.64
CA THR A 249 -21.34 -24.00 -6.97
C THR A 249 -22.86 -23.91 -6.89
N GLY A 250 -23.53 -23.62 -8.02
CA GLY A 250 -25.00 -23.57 -8.07
C GLY A 250 -25.72 -24.85 -7.57
N ALA A 251 -25.07 -26.01 -7.63
CA ALA A 251 -25.60 -27.26 -7.08
C ALA A 251 -25.64 -27.30 -5.54
N ARG A 252 -25.04 -26.30 -4.86
CA ARG A 252 -24.96 -26.16 -3.41
C ARG A 252 -25.86 -25.07 -2.84
N THR A 253 -26.48 -24.24 -3.66
CA THR A 253 -27.15 -23.01 -3.23
C THR A 253 -28.66 -23.06 -3.42
N THR A 254 -29.40 -22.26 -2.66
CA THR A 254 -30.87 -22.17 -2.75
C THR A 254 -31.35 -21.49 -4.04
N THR A 255 -30.50 -20.69 -4.67
CA THR A 255 -30.79 -19.92 -5.89
C THR A 255 -30.42 -20.68 -7.17
N GLY A 256 -29.54 -21.69 -7.09
CA GLY A 256 -28.99 -22.39 -8.25
C GLY A 256 -27.81 -21.69 -8.93
N ALA A 257 -27.39 -20.52 -8.43
CA ALA A 257 -26.19 -19.80 -8.89
C ALA A 257 -25.04 -19.89 -7.86
N PRO A 258 -23.78 -19.64 -8.24
CA PRO A 258 -22.67 -19.67 -7.30
C PRO A 258 -22.79 -18.66 -6.13
N VAL A 259 -22.15 -19.00 -5.01
CA VAL A 259 -21.92 -18.07 -3.88
C VAL A 259 -20.44 -18.12 -3.51
N ILE A 260 -19.83 -16.96 -3.26
CA ILE A 260 -18.45 -16.83 -2.75
C ILE A 260 -18.49 -16.09 -1.42
N ALA A 261 -17.84 -16.59 -0.38
CA ALA A 261 -17.79 -15.91 0.92
C ALA A 261 -16.43 -16.05 1.60
N GLY A 262 -16.14 -15.15 2.54
CA GLY A 262 -14.89 -15.19 3.31
C GLY A 262 -14.57 -13.91 4.07
N ASP A 263 -13.44 -13.94 4.77
CA ASP A 263 -12.98 -12.87 5.65
C ASP A 263 -11.44 -12.78 5.68
N PRO A 264 -10.84 -11.64 5.30
CA PRO A 264 -9.41 -11.43 5.46
C PRO A 264 -9.04 -11.17 6.92
N HIS A 265 -8.10 -11.96 7.47
CA HIS A 265 -7.58 -11.81 8.82
C HIS A 265 -6.33 -10.92 8.83
N ARG A 266 -6.56 -9.61 8.89
CA ARG A 266 -5.52 -8.56 9.01
C ARG A 266 -5.54 -7.98 10.43
N PHE A 267 -4.61 -7.06 10.71
CA PHE A 267 -4.76 -6.21 11.89
C PHE A 267 -6.08 -5.44 11.80
N ILE A 268 -6.77 -5.31 12.92
CA ILE A 268 -7.92 -4.42 13.03
C ILE A 268 -7.36 -3.02 13.26
N GLU A 269 -7.69 -2.10 12.36
CA GLU A 269 -7.19 -0.73 12.35
C GLU A 269 -8.39 0.19 12.52
N ASP A 270 -8.30 1.24 13.33
CA ASP A 270 -9.33 2.28 13.41
C ASP A 270 -8.76 3.58 12.80
N PRO A 271 -9.21 4.00 11.60
CA PRO A 271 -10.25 3.39 10.75
C PRO A 271 -9.76 2.18 9.91
N GLY A 272 -10.70 1.30 9.53
CA GLY A 272 -10.40 -0.01 8.95
C GLY A 272 -9.64 -0.01 7.62
N VAL A 273 -8.77 -1.01 7.41
CA VAL A 273 -7.96 -1.23 6.19
C VAL A 273 -8.76 -1.45 4.89
N TYR A 274 -10.09 -1.62 4.98
CA TYR A 274 -10.99 -1.71 3.84
C TYR A 274 -12.05 -0.60 3.87
N GLN A 275 -12.38 -0.08 2.69
CA GLN A 275 -13.53 0.78 2.44
C GLN A 275 -14.52 0.05 1.52
N GLN A 276 -15.74 -0.17 2.00
CA GLN A 276 -16.86 -0.63 1.18
C GLN A 276 -17.22 0.50 0.20
N LEU A 277 -17.38 0.19 -1.09
CA LEU A 277 -17.84 1.15 -2.09
C LEU A 277 -18.39 0.49 -3.37
N ARG A 278 -19.10 1.28 -4.19
CA ARG A 278 -19.48 0.94 -5.57
C ARG A 278 -18.90 1.95 -6.55
N LEU A 279 -18.40 1.45 -7.68
CA LEU A 279 -17.83 2.17 -8.81
C LEU A 279 -18.71 1.90 -10.04
N ALA A 280 -19.34 2.94 -10.60
CA ALA A 280 -20.21 2.82 -11.78
C ALA A 280 -19.90 3.85 -12.89
N CYS A 281 -19.62 3.38 -14.10
CA CYS A 281 -19.55 4.16 -15.33
C CYS A 281 -20.09 3.32 -16.51
N PRO A 282 -20.16 3.83 -17.76
CA PRO A 282 -20.60 3.03 -18.91
C PRO A 282 -19.76 1.77 -19.17
N GLU A 283 -18.50 1.76 -18.72
CA GLU A 283 -17.57 0.63 -18.91
C GLU A 283 -17.73 -0.47 -17.85
N PHE A 284 -18.21 -0.17 -16.64
CA PHE A 284 -18.35 -1.14 -15.54
C PHE A 284 -19.21 -0.66 -14.37
N ASP A 285 -19.78 -1.61 -13.63
CA ASP A 285 -20.45 -1.42 -12.34
C ASP A 285 -19.98 -2.50 -11.36
N VAL A 286 -19.09 -2.12 -10.44
CA VAL A 286 -18.44 -3.03 -9.48
C VAL A 286 -18.70 -2.55 -8.06
N VAL A 287 -18.98 -3.48 -7.16
CA VAL A 287 -19.15 -3.22 -5.72
C VAL A 287 -18.21 -4.13 -4.95
N GLY A 288 -17.58 -3.65 -3.89
CA GLY A 288 -16.55 -4.41 -3.19
C GLY A 288 -15.72 -3.63 -2.19
N LEU A 289 -14.61 -4.23 -1.78
CA LEU A 289 -13.72 -3.71 -0.75
C LEU A 289 -12.46 -3.12 -1.40
N ALA A 290 -12.36 -1.79 -1.39
CA ALA A 290 -11.15 -1.08 -1.79
C ALA A 290 -10.17 -0.94 -0.61
N VAL A 291 -8.89 -0.76 -0.93
CA VAL A 291 -7.86 -0.35 0.06
C VAL A 291 -7.76 1.18 -0.01
N PRO A 292 -7.94 1.92 1.11
CA PRO A 292 -7.77 3.37 1.12
C PRO A 292 -6.42 3.80 0.56
N GLY A 293 -6.41 4.77 -0.35
CA GLY A 293 -5.22 5.24 -1.05
C GLY A 293 -4.89 4.50 -2.35
N VAL A 294 -5.66 3.47 -2.73
CA VAL A 294 -5.44 2.67 -3.95
C VAL A 294 -6.69 2.69 -4.84
N PRO A 295 -6.57 2.97 -6.15
CA PRO A 295 -7.71 3.02 -7.07
C PRO A 295 -8.30 1.64 -7.38
N GLY A 296 -9.59 1.64 -7.73
CA GLY A 296 -10.35 0.45 -8.08
C GLY A 296 -10.70 -0.44 -6.89
N ILE A 297 -10.95 -1.71 -7.20
CA ILE A 297 -11.27 -2.78 -6.25
C ILE A 297 -10.39 -3.98 -6.66
N ALA A 298 -9.37 -4.29 -5.86
CA ALA A 298 -8.39 -5.32 -6.23
C ALA A 298 -8.82 -6.72 -5.76
N HIS A 299 -9.18 -6.85 -4.49
CA HIS A 299 -9.14 -8.13 -3.78
C HIS A 299 -10.51 -8.83 -3.61
N PHE A 300 -11.60 -8.06 -3.48
CA PHE A 300 -12.94 -8.60 -3.23
C PHE A 300 -13.97 -7.75 -3.97
N GLY A 301 -14.59 -8.29 -5.02
CA GLY A 301 -15.46 -7.50 -5.89
C GLY A 301 -16.56 -8.32 -6.58
N HIS A 302 -17.67 -7.66 -6.87
CA HIS A 302 -18.81 -8.18 -7.62
C HIS A 302 -19.16 -7.23 -8.77
N ALA A 303 -18.79 -7.62 -10.00
CA ALA A 303 -18.97 -6.86 -11.26
C ALA A 303 -20.29 -7.17 -12.00
N GLY A 304 -21.22 -7.86 -11.34
CA GLY A 304 -22.56 -8.15 -11.85
C GLY A 304 -22.60 -9.49 -12.59
N GLY A 305 -21.85 -9.61 -13.68
CA GLY A 305 -21.70 -10.89 -14.40
C GLY A 305 -20.83 -11.91 -13.68
N VAL A 306 -19.83 -11.43 -12.92
CA VAL A 306 -18.79 -12.21 -12.22
C VAL A 306 -18.46 -11.59 -10.86
N ALA A 307 -18.02 -12.40 -9.91
CA ALA A 307 -17.49 -11.96 -8.62
C ALA A 307 -16.21 -12.74 -8.25
N TRP A 308 -15.37 -12.12 -7.41
CA TRP A 308 -14.11 -12.70 -6.96
C TRP A 308 -13.75 -12.34 -5.51
N ALA A 309 -12.87 -13.16 -4.97
CA ALA A 309 -12.27 -13.03 -3.66
C ALA A 309 -10.84 -13.59 -3.66
N ILE A 310 -10.03 -13.19 -2.68
CA ILE A 310 -8.67 -13.68 -2.48
C ILE A 310 -8.41 -14.12 -1.04
N THR A 311 -7.42 -14.99 -0.89
CA THR A 311 -6.81 -15.34 0.40
C THR A 311 -5.29 -15.32 0.23
N ASN A 312 -4.54 -15.00 1.28
CA ASN A 312 -3.07 -15.04 1.25
C ASN A 312 -2.58 -16.45 0.87
N ALA A 313 -1.74 -16.57 -0.16
CA ALA A 313 -1.21 -17.86 -0.60
C ALA A 313 -0.08 -18.41 0.29
N MET A 314 0.46 -17.61 1.22
CA MET A 314 1.63 -17.97 2.03
C MET A 314 2.88 -18.35 1.21
N ALA A 315 2.93 -17.90 -0.06
CA ALA A 315 4.06 -18.13 -0.93
C ALA A 315 5.29 -17.34 -0.47
N ASP A 316 6.47 -17.91 -0.66
CA ASP A 316 7.74 -17.27 -0.35
C ASP A 316 8.33 -16.66 -1.64
N TYR A 317 8.28 -15.33 -1.75
CA TYR A 317 8.65 -14.60 -2.98
C TYR A 317 9.70 -13.48 -2.79
N GLN A 318 10.24 -13.33 -1.58
CA GLN A 318 11.26 -12.32 -1.24
C GLN A 318 12.42 -13.01 -0.52
N ASP A 319 13.67 -12.67 -0.82
CA ASP A 319 14.86 -13.30 -0.23
C ASP A 319 15.73 -12.32 0.54
N LEU A 320 16.53 -12.87 1.46
CA LEU A 320 17.49 -12.15 2.27
C LEU A 320 18.91 -12.62 1.95
N TYR A 321 19.80 -11.69 1.61
CA TYR A 321 21.21 -12.00 1.32
C TYR A 321 22.10 -11.42 2.42
N ARG A 322 23.01 -12.24 2.95
CA ARG A 322 24.05 -11.86 3.92
C ARG A 322 25.19 -11.20 3.15
N GLU A 323 25.21 -9.88 3.19
CA GLU A 323 26.19 -9.04 2.49
C GLU A 323 27.54 -9.03 3.21
N GLN A 324 28.60 -8.68 2.48
CA GLN A 324 29.87 -8.23 3.06
C GLN A 324 30.17 -6.87 2.43
N LEU A 325 30.18 -5.83 3.27
CA LEU A 325 30.42 -4.45 2.85
C LEU A 325 31.71 -3.91 3.45
N ARG A 326 32.33 -2.93 2.80
CA ARG A 326 33.45 -2.15 3.34
C ARG A 326 33.39 -0.71 2.85
N ARG A 327 33.93 0.23 3.62
CA ARG A 327 34.27 1.57 3.08
C ARG A 327 35.60 1.54 2.34
N THR A 328 35.69 2.34 1.28
CA THR A 328 36.94 2.62 0.56
C THR A 328 37.65 3.85 1.14
N ALA A 329 38.94 4.02 0.84
CA ALA A 329 39.75 5.09 1.42
C ALA A 329 39.35 6.51 0.98
N ASP A 330 38.52 6.63 -0.06
CA ASP A 330 37.89 7.84 -0.57
C ASP A 330 36.44 8.05 -0.07
N GLY A 331 35.95 7.18 0.83
CA GLY A 331 34.64 7.29 1.48
C GLY A 331 33.48 6.62 0.73
N GLY A 332 33.75 5.98 -0.42
CA GLY A 332 32.79 5.11 -1.10
C GLY A 332 32.49 3.82 -0.31
N VAL A 333 31.53 3.04 -0.80
CA VAL A 333 31.17 1.73 -0.25
C VAL A 333 31.30 0.68 -1.36
N GLU A 334 31.90 -0.46 -1.02
CA GLU A 334 31.94 -1.65 -1.89
C GLU A 334 31.25 -2.83 -1.22
N ALA A 335 30.64 -3.70 -2.03
CA ALA A 335 30.13 -5.00 -1.61
C ALA A 335 30.92 -6.14 -2.26
N LEU A 336 30.97 -7.31 -1.62
CA LEU A 336 31.55 -8.52 -2.20
C LEU A 336 30.52 -9.25 -3.07
N GLY A 337 30.68 -9.17 -4.39
CA GLY A 337 29.98 -10.00 -5.37
C GLY A 337 30.73 -11.30 -5.71
N PRO A 338 30.17 -12.14 -6.59
CA PRO A 338 30.80 -13.41 -7.01
C PRO A 338 32.12 -13.22 -7.77
N ASP A 339 32.26 -12.11 -8.51
CA ASP A 339 33.47 -11.76 -9.25
C ASP A 339 34.47 -10.90 -8.43
N GLY A 340 34.17 -10.64 -7.16
CA GLY A 340 34.98 -9.84 -6.24
C GLY A 340 34.29 -8.58 -5.72
N TRP A 341 35.07 -7.65 -5.18
CA TRP A 341 34.58 -6.38 -4.65
C TRP A 341 34.17 -5.43 -5.77
N TYR A 342 33.04 -4.75 -5.61
CA TYR A 342 32.53 -3.77 -6.56
C TYR A 342 31.80 -2.63 -5.82
N GLY A 343 31.82 -1.42 -6.39
CA GLY A 343 31.21 -0.24 -5.79
C GLY A 343 29.67 -0.28 -5.80
N VAL A 344 29.05 0.10 -4.68
CA VAL A 344 27.58 0.13 -4.50
C VAL A 344 27.05 1.55 -4.32
N HIS A 345 25.75 1.74 -4.55
CA HIS A 345 25.09 3.01 -4.29
C HIS A 345 24.90 3.17 -2.78
N ALA A 346 25.50 4.19 -2.18
CA ALA A 346 25.35 4.54 -0.78
C ALA A 346 25.14 6.04 -0.62
N HIS A 347 24.17 6.44 0.21
CA HIS A 347 23.92 7.84 0.58
C HIS A 347 23.28 7.93 1.96
N THR A 348 23.21 9.15 2.50
CA THR A 348 22.66 9.41 3.83
C THR A 348 21.39 10.26 3.73
N GLU A 349 20.37 9.88 4.49
CA GLU A 349 19.12 10.61 4.65
C GLU A 349 18.90 10.99 6.13
N THR A 350 18.05 11.99 6.38
CA THR A 350 17.63 12.39 7.74
C THR A 350 16.17 12.04 7.96
N VAL A 351 15.85 11.45 9.10
CA VAL A 351 14.49 11.23 9.61
C VAL A 351 14.25 12.20 10.76
N GLU A 352 13.39 13.19 10.53
CA GLU A 352 12.95 14.14 11.56
C GLU A 352 12.08 13.42 12.60
N VAL A 353 12.23 13.77 13.89
CA VAL A 353 11.54 13.10 15.01
C VAL A 353 10.80 14.11 15.89
N ALA A 354 9.48 14.02 15.97
CA ALA A 354 8.68 14.90 16.83
C ALA A 354 9.08 14.72 18.30
N GLY A 355 9.54 15.80 18.93
CA GLY A 355 9.99 15.81 20.33
C GLY A 355 11.35 15.14 20.59
N GLY A 356 12.12 14.80 19.54
CA GLY A 356 13.45 14.21 19.65
C GLY A 356 14.49 14.89 18.75
N GLU A 357 15.72 14.38 18.78
CA GLU A 357 16.76 14.75 17.81
C GLU A 357 16.52 14.00 16.47
N PRO A 358 16.83 14.59 15.30
CA PRO A 358 16.73 13.91 14.01
C PRO A 358 17.67 12.71 13.92
N GLU A 359 17.21 11.60 13.32
CA GLU A 359 18.05 10.41 13.11
C GLU A 359 18.70 10.41 11.71
N THR A 360 19.98 10.07 11.67
CA THR A 360 20.76 9.89 10.43
C THR A 360 20.65 8.44 9.94
N VAL A 361 20.14 8.24 8.73
CA VAL A 361 19.96 6.91 8.12
C VAL A 361 20.83 6.76 6.89
N GLU A 362 21.87 5.93 6.98
CA GLU A 362 22.60 5.46 5.79
C GLU A 362 21.75 4.45 5.01
N VAL A 363 21.64 4.65 3.70
CA VAL A 363 20.91 3.82 2.74
C VAL A 363 21.91 3.26 1.73
N VAL A 364 21.99 1.93 1.62
CA VAL A 364 22.91 1.22 0.72
C VAL A 364 22.13 0.24 -0.15
N GLU A 365 22.48 0.13 -1.43
CA GLU A 365 21.87 -0.84 -2.35
C GLU A 365 22.92 -1.61 -3.14
N THR A 366 22.85 -2.94 -3.04
CA THR A 366 23.61 -3.90 -3.83
C THR A 366 22.75 -4.41 -5.00
N ASP A 367 23.33 -5.05 -6.02
CA ASP A 367 22.55 -5.63 -7.13
C ASP A 367 21.67 -6.82 -6.67
N ARG A 368 21.85 -7.31 -5.43
CA ARG A 368 20.89 -8.20 -4.76
C ARG A 368 19.70 -7.39 -4.23
N GLY A 369 19.92 -6.26 -3.57
CA GLY A 369 18.88 -5.29 -3.24
C GLY A 369 19.29 -4.25 -2.19
N PRO A 370 18.34 -3.43 -1.72
CA PRO A 370 18.52 -2.53 -0.58
C PRO A 370 18.95 -3.28 0.70
N VAL A 371 19.93 -2.72 1.43
CA VAL A 371 20.39 -3.19 2.74
C VAL A 371 19.42 -2.73 3.82
N ILE A 372 18.77 -3.67 4.52
CA ILE A 372 17.70 -3.39 5.51
C ILE A 372 18.11 -3.66 6.96
N ILE A 373 19.20 -4.40 7.20
CA ILE A 373 19.73 -4.74 8.54
C ILE A 373 21.27 -4.62 8.47
N GLY A 374 21.88 -4.16 9.57
CA GLY A 374 23.31 -3.88 9.66
C GLY A 374 23.69 -2.51 9.07
N ASP A 375 24.95 -2.11 9.29
CA ASP A 375 25.54 -0.84 8.85
C ASP A 375 26.90 -1.11 8.16
N VAL A 376 27.46 -0.13 7.45
CA VAL A 376 28.79 -0.30 6.82
C VAL A 376 29.88 -0.06 7.86
N HIS A 377 30.60 -1.12 8.22
CA HIS A 377 31.68 -1.08 9.20
C HIS A 377 33.04 -0.67 8.58
N ASP A 378 33.83 0.07 9.37
CA ASP A 378 35.18 0.53 9.03
C ASP A 378 36.28 -0.44 9.53
N ASP A 379 35.98 -1.74 9.58
CA ASP A 379 36.87 -2.73 10.19
C ASP A 379 38.22 -2.84 9.45
N PRO A 380 39.36 -2.53 10.11
CA PRO A 380 40.67 -2.63 9.49
C PRO A 380 41.05 -4.10 9.25
N PRO A 381 41.86 -4.41 8.23
CA PRO A 381 42.27 -5.78 7.92
C PRO A 381 43.10 -6.39 9.05
N GLY A 382 42.43 -7.12 9.95
CA GLY A 382 43.01 -7.73 11.15
C GLY A 382 42.21 -7.53 12.45
N GLY A 383 41.08 -6.81 12.44
CA GLY A 383 40.15 -6.76 13.58
C GLY A 383 39.32 -8.05 13.75
N GLU A 384 38.77 -8.26 14.94
CA GLU A 384 37.63 -9.18 15.12
C GLU A 384 36.39 -8.50 14.53
N ALA A 385 35.88 -9.04 13.42
CA ALA A 385 34.76 -8.46 12.69
C ALA A 385 33.48 -8.45 13.54
N SER A 386 32.65 -7.43 13.34
CA SER A 386 31.32 -7.35 13.94
C SER A 386 30.47 -8.61 13.65
N ASP A 387 30.01 -9.27 14.72
CA ASP A 387 29.15 -10.47 14.66
C ASP A 387 27.70 -10.11 14.22
N ALA A 388 27.40 -8.83 14.01
CA ALA A 388 26.10 -8.34 13.55
C ALA A 388 25.91 -8.58 12.04
N PRO A 389 24.76 -9.11 11.59
CA PRO A 389 24.57 -9.45 10.19
C PRO A 389 24.20 -8.22 9.35
N VAL A 390 24.95 -7.97 8.27
CA VAL A 390 24.49 -7.06 7.21
C VAL A 390 23.61 -7.86 6.24
N ILE A 391 22.38 -7.39 5.99
CA ILE A 391 21.39 -8.13 5.19
C ILE A 391 20.67 -7.21 4.19
N SER A 392 20.68 -7.61 2.91
CA SER A 392 19.88 -6.99 1.85
C SER A 392 18.60 -7.78 1.55
N LEU A 393 17.57 -7.08 1.08
CA LEU A 393 16.24 -7.62 0.73
C LEU A 393 16.03 -7.59 -0.79
N ARG A 394 15.78 -8.76 -1.39
CA ARG A 394 15.43 -8.90 -2.80
C ARG A 394 13.95 -9.32 -2.94
N TYR A 395 13.15 -8.52 -3.64
CA TYR A 395 11.72 -8.76 -3.83
C TYR A 395 11.27 -8.34 -5.24
N PRO A 396 10.19 -8.90 -5.81
CA PRO A 396 9.94 -8.83 -7.25
C PRO A 396 9.80 -7.40 -7.77
N PRO A 397 8.95 -6.50 -7.21
CA PRO A 397 8.84 -5.11 -7.66
C PRO A 397 10.16 -4.33 -7.72
N ARG A 398 11.11 -4.62 -6.81
CA ARG A 398 12.43 -3.97 -6.82
C ARG A 398 13.32 -4.45 -7.97
N VAL A 399 13.12 -5.70 -8.42
CA VAL A 399 13.86 -6.32 -9.53
C VAL A 399 13.18 -6.02 -10.88
N THR A 400 11.85 -6.14 -10.95
CA THR A 400 11.06 -6.00 -12.18
C THR A 400 10.68 -4.56 -12.50
N GLY A 401 10.55 -3.69 -11.48
CA GLY A 401 9.88 -2.39 -11.62
C GLY A 401 8.40 -2.55 -11.99
N ASP A 402 7.70 -3.49 -11.36
CA ASP A 402 6.28 -3.79 -11.61
C ASP A 402 5.60 -4.30 -10.32
N LEU A 403 4.32 -3.92 -10.13
CA LEU A 403 3.45 -4.30 -9.03
C LEU A 403 2.15 -4.99 -9.50
N GLY A 404 1.95 -5.17 -10.80
CA GLY A 404 0.73 -5.74 -11.39
C GLY A 404 -0.45 -4.75 -11.42
N PHE A 405 -0.19 -3.44 -11.34
CA PHE A 405 -1.25 -2.41 -11.29
C PHE A 405 -2.06 -2.32 -12.59
N ASP A 406 -1.49 -2.71 -13.74
CA ASP A 406 -2.21 -2.82 -15.03
C ASP A 406 -3.35 -3.87 -15.00
N VAL A 407 -3.37 -4.76 -13.99
CA VAL A 407 -4.47 -5.71 -13.77
C VAL A 407 -5.73 -5.03 -13.19
N LEU A 408 -5.58 -3.93 -12.43
CA LEU A 408 -6.70 -3.32 -11.71
C LEU A 408 -7.80 -2.76 -12.65
N PRO A 409 -7.48 -2.06 -13.76
CA PRO A 409 -8.49 -1.63 -14.74
C PRO A 409 -9.10 -2.78 -15.55
N ALA A 410 -8.46 -3.96 -15.58
CA ALA A 410 -8.99 -5.16 -16.24
C ALA A 410 -9.99 -5.89 -15.34
N LEU A 411 -9.67 -6.08 -14.05
CA LEU A 411 -10.59 -6.67 -13.04
C LEU A 411 -11.92 -5.91 -12.97
N LEU A 412 -11.89 -4.58 -13.06
CA LEU A 412 -13.12 -3.76 -13.07
C LEU A 412 -13.98 -4.00 -14.32
N ARG A 413 -13.37 -4.26 -15.48
CA ARG A 413 -14.06 -4.48 -16.75
C ARG A 413 -14.51 -5.93 -16.98
N ALA A 414 -14.05 -6.89 -16.17
CA ALA A 414 -14.41 -8.29 -16.27
C ALA A 414 -15.93 -8.54 -16.23
N ARG A 415 -16.39 -9.59 -16.94
CA ARG A 415 -17.80 -10.02 -17.00
C ARG A 415 -17.98 -11.52 -16.77
N THR A 416 -16.94 -12.29 -17.01
CA THR A 416 -16.86 -13.75 -16.88
C THR A 416 -15.64 -14.15 -16.07
N VAL A 417 -15.59 -15.41 -15.64
CA VAL A 417 -14.39 -15.99 -15.03
C VAL A 417 -13.18 -15.97 -15.98
N ALA A 418 -13.39 -16.09 -17.29
CA ALA A 418 -12.30 -16.07 -18.28
C ALA A 418 -11.60 -14.70 -18.37
N ASP A 419 -12.35 -13.61 -18.23
CA ASP A 419 -11.79 -12.25 -18.20
C ASP A 419 -10.89 -12.06 -16.97
N LEU A 420 -11.34 -12.52 -15.80
CA LEU A 420 -10.58 -12.48 -14.55
C LEU A 420 -9.32 -13.33 -14.64
N ASP A 421 -9.43 -14.57 -15.13
CA ASP A 421 -8.30 -15.49 -15.24
C ASP A 421 -7.20 -14.93 -16.17
N THR A 422 -7.61 -14.29 -17.27
CA THR A 422 -6.70 -13.61 -18.21
C THR A 422 -6.06 -12.37 -17.57
N ALA A 423 -6.83 -11.56 -16.83
CA ALA A 423 -6.31 -10.39 -16.14
C ALA A 423 -5.27 -10.76 -15.05
N LEU A 424 -5.50 -11.85 -14.33
CA LEU A 424 -4.66 -12.30 -13.22
C LEU A 424 -3.29 -12.85 -13.64
N ASP A 425 -3.05 -13.10 -14.92
CA ASP A 425 -1.72 -13.46 -15.44
C ASP A 425 -0.70 -12.30 -15.36
N GLY A 426 -1.17 -11.04 -15.25
CA GLY A 426 -0.33 -9.86 -14.98
C GLY A 426 -0.10 -9.56 -13.49
N TRP A 427 -0.58 -10.40 -12.57
CA TRP A 427 -0.53 -10.09 -11.13
C TRP A 427 0.85 -10.37 -10.53
N VAL A 428 1.41 -9.40 -9.78
CA VAL A 428 2.75 -9.51 -9.16
C VAL A 428 2.68 -9.80 -7.67
N GLU A 429 2.25 -8.86 -6.82
CA GLU A 429 2.16 -9.07 -5.36
C GLU A 429 0.98 -8.30 -4.72
N PRO A 430 0.43 -8.78 -3.58
CA PRO A 430 0.78 -10.01 -2.86
C PRO A 430 0.35 -11.27 -3.61
N VAL A 431 1.10 -12.37 -3.42
CA VAL A 431 0.77 -13.66 -4.02
C VAL A 431 -0.44 -14.27 -3.30
N ASN A 432 -1.51 -14.49 -4.05
CA ASN A 432 -2.86 -14.79 -3.55
C ASN A 432 -3.40 -16.11 -4.12
N VAL A 433 -4.20 -16.84 -3.34
CA VAL A 433 -5.15 -17.81 -3.89
C VAL A 433 -6.46 -17.09 -4.19
N VAL A 434 -6.87 -17.12 -5.45
CA VAL A 434 -8.09 -16.50 -5.97
C VAL A 434 -9.22 -17.52 -6.03
N LEU A 435 -10.40 -17.11 -5.59
CA LEU A 435 -11.67 -17.78 -5.81
C LEU A 435 -12.58 -16.85 -6.63
N ALA A 436 -13.07 -17.29 -7.78
CA ALA A 436 -14.01 -16.51 -8.59
C ALA A 436 -15.11 -17.39 -9.20
N ALA A 437 -16.26 -16.79 -9.48
CA ALA A 437 -17.39 -17.44 -10.13
C ALA A 437 -18.23 -16.44 -10.92
N ASP A 438 -18.89 -16.90 -11.97
CA ASP A 438 -19.81 -16.08 -12.77
C ASP A 438 -21.24 -16.63 -12.85
N THR A 439 -22.12 -15.77 -13.35
CA THR A 439 -23.55 -16.02 -13.61
C THR A 439 -23.84 -17.19 -14.56
N THR A 440 -22.85 -17.71 -15.30
CA THR A 440 -23.00 -18.92 -16.12
C THR A 440 -22.76 -20.21 -15.33
N GLY A 441 -22.21 -20.09 -14.12
CA GLY A 441 -21.79 -21.21 -13.27
C GLY A 441 -20.33 -21.63 -13.45
N ALA A 442 -19.53 -20.91 -14.25
CA ALA A 442 -18.09 -21.12 -14.33
C ALA A 442 -17.40 -20.70 -13.03
N THR A 443 -16.23 -21.28 -12.76
CA THR A 443 -15.50 -21.11 -11.48
C THR A 443 -13.99 -21.10 -11.68
N LEU A 444 -13.27 -20.43 -10.78
CA LEU A 444 -11.80 -20.35 -10.75
C LEU A 444 -11.28 -20.64 -9.34
N HIS A 445 -10.23 -21.46 -9.25
CA HIS A 445 -9.42 -21.65 -8.04
C HIS A 445 -7.93 -21.77 -8.43
N ARG A 446 -7.21 -20.64 -8.40
CA ARG A 446 -5.78 -20.55 -8.80
C ARG A 446 -4.96 -19.72 -7.83
N VAL A 447 -3.64 -19.92 -7.85
CA VAL A 447 -2.68 -18.90 -7.39
C VAL A 447 -2.55 -17.82 -8.47
N ALA A 448 -2.39 -16.57 -8.04
CA ALA A 448 -1.97 -15.44 -8.86
C ALA A 448 -0.86 -14.66 -8.13
N GLY A 449 0.15 -14.19 -8.86
CA GLY A 449 1.33 -13.53 -8.30
C GLY A 449 2.66 -14.06 -8.84
N HIS A 450 3.71 -13.26 -8.70
CA HIS A 450 5.05 -13.54 -9.18
C HIS A 450 5.92 -14.17 -8.09
N VAL A 451 6.28 -15.44 -8.24
CA VAL A 451 7.27 -16.11 -7.37
C VAL A 451 8.56 -16.35 -8.18
N PRO A 452 9.72 -15.81 -7.77
CA PRO A 452 10.96 -15.91 -8.55
C PRO A 452 11.59 -17.31 -8.47
N VAL A 453 12.18 -17.77 -9.58
CA VAL A 453 12.87 -19.07 -9.68
C VAL A 453 14.27 -18.98 -9.05
N ARG A 454 14.54 -19.82 -8.04
CA ARG A 454 15.78 -19.80 -7.24
C ARG A 454 15.97 -21.10 -6.44
N PRO A 455 17.10 -21.31 -5.73
CA PRO A 455 17.28 -22.47 -4.86
C PRO A 455 16.27 -22.53 -3.70
N TYR A 456 16.25 -23.67 -3.01
CA TYR A 456 15.33 -23.92 -1.91
C TYR A 456 15.79 -23.23 -0.62
N GLU A 457 17.11 -23.12 -0.44
CA GLU A 457 17.81 -22.54 0.70
C GLU A 457 17.43 -21.06 0.90
N ASN A 458 17.31 -20.32 -0.22
CA ASN A 458 16.78 -18.96 -0.30
C ASN A 458 15.42 -18.81 0.41
N ARG A 459 14.55 -19.83 0.32
CA ARG A 459 13.21 -19.83 0.93
C ARG A 459 13.26 -20.11 2.43
N LEU A 460 14.31 -20.76 2.91
CA LEU A 460 14.46 -21.13 4.32
C LEU A 460 15.10 -20.04 5.18
N ARG A 461 16.20 -19.43 4.72
CA ARG A 461 17.11 -18.62 5.55
C ARG A 461 17.71 -17.43 4.81
N VAL A 462 18.56 -16.67 5.50
CA VAL A 462 19.46 -15.68 4.90
C VAL A 462 20.59 -16.44 4.18
N VAL A 463 20.86 -16.13 2.91
CA VAL A 463 21.85 -16.83 2.06
C VAL A 463 23.08 -15.95 1.76
N PRO A 464 24.29 -16.48 1.56
CA PRO A 464 25.48 -15.68 1.23
C PRO A 464 25.32 -14.84 -0.05
N ALA A 465 25.60 -13.54 0.01
CA ALA A 465 25.47 -12.63 -1.13
C ALA A 465 26.46 -12.89 -2.29
N HIS A 466 27.66 -13.36 -1.96
CA HIS A 466 28.77 -13.54 -2.91
C HIS A 466 28.77 -14.92 -3.60
N ASP A 467 27.96 -15.88 -3.15
CA ASP A 467 27.93 -17.22 -3.74
C ASP A 467 26.88 -17.26 -4.88
N PRO A 468 27.30 -17.43 -6.16
CA PRO A 468 26.39 -17.40 -7.29
C PRO A 468 25.40 -18.58 -7.31
N ALA A 469 25.56 -19.59 -6.45
CA ALA A 469 24.58 -20.67 -6.29
C ALA A 469 23.19 -20.13 -5.91
N TYR A 470 23.12 -19.08 -5.09
CA TYR A 470 21.88 -18.51 -4.55
C TYR A 470 21.21 -17.45 -5.44
N ALA A 471 21.77 -17.18 -6.63
CA ALA A 471 21.22 -16.20 -7.55
C ALA A 471 19.81 -16.56 -8.04
N TRP A 472 18.97 -15.53 -8.21
CA TRP A 472 17.70 -15.66 -8.93
C TRP A 472 17.95 -15.98 -10.40
N ARG A 473 17.09 -16.80 -10.98
CA ARG A 473 17.09 -17.17 -12.40
C ARG A 473 16.02 -16.38 -13.13
N GLU A 474 16.10 -16.35 -14.45
CA GLU A 474 15.09 -15.72 -15.31
C GLU A 474 13.74 -16.46 -15.22
N GLY A 475 12.64 -15.70 -15.26
CA GLY A 475 11.28 -16.22 -15.18
C GLY A 475 10.72 -16.36 -13.75
N ALA A 476 9.53 -16.94 -13.67
CA ALA A 476 8.79 -17.18 -12.43
C ALA A 476 8.41 -18.67 -12.28
N GLU A 477 8.22 -19.10 -11.04
CA GLU A 477 7.66 -20.42 -10.72
C GLU A 477 6.20 -20.51 -11.25
N PRO A 478 5.77 -21.64 -11.83
CA PRO A 478 4.39 -21.79 -12.30
C PRO A 478 3.36 -21.59 -11.18
N THR A 479 2.32 -20.79 -11.43
CA THR A 479 1.22 -20.59 -10.48
C THR A 479 0.23 -21.77 -10.51
N PRO A 480 0.06 -22.55 -9.42
CA PRO A 480 -0.84 -23.71 -9.44
C PRO A 480 -2.31 -23.33 -9.56
N ARG A 481 -3.10 -24.18 -10.22
CA ARG A 481 -4.57 -24.06 -10.33
C ARG A 481 -5.24 -25.42 -10.24
N THR A 482 -6.50 -25.43 -9.82
CA THR A 482 -7.35 -26.62 -9.73
C THR A 482 -8.78 -26.27 -10.12
N GLU A 483 -9.53 -27.27 -10.57
CA GLU A 483 -10.98 -27.18 -10.64
C GLU A 483 -11.59 -27.15 -9.24
N VAL A 484 -12.83 -26.64 -9.15
CA VAL A 484 -13.71 -26.83 -8.00
C VAL A 484 -14.16 -28.29 -7.97
N ASP A 485 -14.17 -28.93 -6.81
CA ASP A 485 -14.48 -30.36 -6.69
C ASP A 485 -15.93 -30.63 -7.10
N ALA A 486 -16.13 -31.34 -8.23
CA ALA A 486 -17.44 -31.66 -8.77
C ALA A 486 -18.25 -32.67 -7.93
N ALA A 487 -17.61 -33.44 -7.05
CA ALA A 487 -18.31 -34.39 -6.17
C ALA A 487 -18.93 -33.71 -4.94
N THR A 488 -18.32 -32.61 -4.47
CA THR A 488 -18.79 -31.85 -3.30
C THR A 488 -19.37 -30.49 -3.66
N GLY A 489 -19.11 -29.97 -4.86
CA GLY A 489 -19.55 -28.65 -5.33
C GLY A 489 -18.90 -27.47 -4.60
N THR A 490 -17.71 -27.67 -4.00
CA THR A 490 -17.06 -26.64 -3.15
C THR A 490 -15.57 -26.45 -3.44
N ALA A 491 -15.10 -25.22 -3.19
CA ALA A 491 -13.69 -24.93 -2.97
C ALA A 491 -13.54 -24.14 -1.67
N VAL A 492 -12.45 -24.39 -0.94
CA VAL A 492 -12.16 -23.77 0.36
C VAL A 492 -10.64 -23.54 0.44
N MET A 493 -10.25 -22.36 0.92
CA MET A 493 -8.87 -22.02 1.26
C MET A 493 -8.85 -21.24 2.57
N ALA A 494 -8.01 -21.64 3.52
CA ALA A 494 -7.80 -20.94 4.79
C ALA A 494 -6.32 -20.76 5.10
N ASN A 495 -5.51 -20.51 4.04
CA ASN A 495 -4.04 -20.39 4.07
C ASN A 495 -3.30 -21.67 4.49
N GLU A 496 -3.97 -22.83 4.48
CA GLU A 496 -3.28 -24.10 4.67
C GLU A 496 -2.40 -24.44 3.46
N ARG A 497 -1.47 -25.39 3.62
CA ARG A 497 -0.48 -25.77 2.59
C ARG A 497 -1.08 -25.93 1.19
N GLY A 498 -2.24 -26.62 1.09
CA GLY A 498 -3.21 -26.46 0.02
C GLY A 498 -2.66 -26.37 -1.42
N LEU A 499 -3.22 -25.45 -2.20
CA LEU A 499 -2.86 -25.22 -3.61
C LEU A 499 -1.49 -24.56 -3.79
N ALA A 500 -1.06 -23.74 -2.83
CA ALA A 500 0.20 -23.00 -2.87
C ALA A 500 1.41 -23.78 -2.32
N ALA A 501 1.23 -25.07 -2.02
CA ALA A 501 2.26 -25.95 -1.46
C ALA A 501 3.65 -25.91 -2.15
N PRO A 502 3.76 -25.76 -3.50
CA PRO A 502 5.06 -25.66 -4.17
C PRO A 502 5.78 -24.32 -3.99
N LEU A 503 5.09 -23.30 -3.46
CA LEU A 503 5.54 -21.90 -3.44
C LEU A 503 5.92 -21.40 -2.03
N GLY A 504 5.31 -21.93 -0.97
CA GLY A 504 5.54 -21.50 0.42
C GLY A 504 6.31 -22.48 1.30
N ILE A 505 6.68 -22.03 2.51
CA ILE A 505 7.33 -22.85 3.55
C ILE A 505 6.43 -22.97 4.78
N GLU A 506 6.11 -21.83 5.40
CA GLU A 506 5.20 -21.70 6.54
C GLU A 506 3.78 -21.49 6.02
N PHE A 507 2.79 -22.15 6.63
CA PHE A 507 1.38 -22.09 6.25
C PHE A 507 0.53 -22.14 7.53
N ALA A 508 -0.75 -21.78 7.43
CA ALA A 508 -1.66 -21.96 8.55
C ALA A 508 -1.94 -23.45 8.83
N PRO A 509 -2.17 -23.84 10.09
CA PRO A 509 -2.71 -25.15 10.42
C PRO A 509 -4.02 -25.41 9.67
N PRO A 510 -4.29 -26.63 9.20
CA PRO A 510 -5.45 -26.91 8.34
C PRO A 510 -6.79 -26.88 9.09
N HIS A 511 -6.80 -26.53 10.39
CA HIS A 511 -7.96 -26.52 11.27
C HIS A 511 -9.12 -25.69 10.73
N ARG A 512 -8.87 -24.43 10.35
CA ARG A 512 -9.88 -23.53 9.78
C ARG A 512 -10.50 -24.10 8.50
N ALA A 513 -9.66 -24.54 7.56
CA ALA A 513 -10.13 -25.09 6.29
C ALA A 513 -10.87 -26.42 6.44
N HIS A 514 -10.41 -27.32 7.31
CA HIS A 514 -11.14 -28.54 7.66
C HIS A 514 -12.49 -28.22 8.30
N ARG A 515 -12.56 -27.23 9.20
CA ARG A 515 -13.80 -26.85 9.87
C ARG A 515 -14.83 -26.22 8.93
N ILE A 516 -14.40 -25.35 8.01
CA ILE A 516 -15.26 -24.81 6.95
C ILE A 516 -15.81 -25.95 6.08
N ARG A 517 -14.95 -26.90 5.67
CA ARG A 517 -15.38 -28.08 4.89
C ARG A 517 -16.37 -28.97 5.67
N GLU A 518 -16.13 -29.24 6.96
CA GLU A 518 -17.10 -29.93 7.83
C GLU A 518 -18.47 -29.22 7.89
N LEU A 519 -18.48 -27.90 8.13
CA LEU A 519 -19.69 -27.08 8.22
C LEU A 519 -20.48 -27.12 6.91
N LEU A 520 -19.78 -27.01 5.78
CA LEU A 520 -20.33 -27.16 4.43
C LEU A 520 -20.63 -28.62 4.05
N GLY A 521 -20.87 -29.52 5.01
CA GLY A 521 -21.31 -30.91 4.77
C GLY A 521 -20.30 -31.77 4.00
N THR A 522 -19.03 -31.39 4.03
CA THR A 522 -17.96 -31.89 3.15
C THR A 522 -16.78 -32.40 3.98
N PRO A 523 -16.86 -33.60 4.59
CA PRO A 523 -15.82 -34.11 5.48
C PRO A 523 -14.50 -34.36 4.73
N PRO A 524 -13.33 -34.01 5.31
CA PRO A 524 -12.04 -34.18 4.64
C PRO A 524 -11.64 -35.66 4.48
N GLY A 525 -11.23 -36.04 3.27
CA GLY A 525 -10.65 -37.35 2.96
C GLY A 525 -11.12 -37.92 1.61
N GLU A 526 -10.41 -38.92 1.10
CA GLU A 526 -10.86 -39.68 -0.08
C GLU A 526 -12.15 -40.45 0.25
N GLY A 527 -13.20 -40.23 -0.55
CA GLY A 527 -14.50 -40.91 -0.37
C GLY A 527 -15.64 -40.05 0.22
N ALA A 528 -15.56 -38.71 0.09
CA ALA A 528 -16.69 -37.82 0.37
C ALA A 528 -17.97 -38.29 -0.34
N ARG A 529 -19.06 -38.48 0.41
CA ARG A 529 -20.28 -39.16 -0.06
C ARG A 529 -21.27 -38.24 -0.80
N GLY A 530 -20.78 -37.55 -1.82
CA GLY A 530 -21.58 -36.61 -2.61
C GLY A 530 -22.10 -35.42 -1.80
N LEU A 531 -23.17 -34.79 -2.28
CA LEU A 531 -23.79 -33.66 -1.61
C LEU A 531 -24.54 -34.11 -0.35
N THR A 532 -24.21 -33.52 0.80
CA THR A 532 -24.91 -33.75 2.08
C THR A 532 -25.38 -32.45 2.70
N GLY A 533 -26.51 -32.50 3.41
CA GLY A 533 -27.20 -31.32 3.96
C GLY A 533 -28.16 -30.64 2.97
N PRO A 534 -28.86 -29.58 3.40
CA PRO A 534 -29.67 -28.73 2.52
C PRO A 534 -28.79 -27.83 1.64
N PRO A 535 -29.35 -27.24 0.56
CA PRO A 535 -28.71 -26.12 -0.14
C PRO A 535 -28.63 -24.87 0.75
N TRP A 536 -27.63 -24.03 0.50
CA TRP A 536 -27.29 -22.86 1.31
C TRP A 536 -27.76 -21.54 0.65
N SER A 537 -28.20 -20.59 1.45
CA SER A 537 -28.39 -19.19 1.02
C SER A 537 -27.18 -18.33 1.36
N ALA A 538 -27.09 -17.13 0.78
CA ALA A 538 -26.09 -16.14 1.15
C ALA A 538 -26.13 -15.79 2.65
N ALA A 539 -27.32 -15.74 3.26
CA ALA A 539 -27.49 -15.44 4.68
C ALA A 539 -26.92 -16.54 5.60
N ASP A 540 -26.99 -17.81 5.19
CA ASP A 540 -26.49 -18.94 5.98
C ASP A 540 -24.95 -18.93 6.14
N MET A 541 -24.23 -18.21 5.27
CA MET A 541 -22.76 -18.07 5.36
C MET A 541 -22.32 -17.41 6.67
N ALA A 542 -23.17 -16.60 7.32
CA ALA A 542 -22.92 -16.02 8.63
C ALA A 542 -22.66 -17.08 9.72
N ALA A 543 -23.25 -18.27 9.59
CA ALA A 543 -23.01 -19.39 10.51
C ALA A 543 -21.66 -20.09 10.28
N VAL A 544 -21.04 -19.92 9.09
CA VAL A 544 -19.67 -20.40 8.82
C VAL A 544 -18.65 -19.38 9.35
N HIS A 545 -18.86 -18.09 9.10
CA HIS A 545 -18.04 -16.99 9.60
C HIS A 545 -17.90 -16.92 11.13
N THR A 546 -18.87 -17.46 11.87
CA THR A 546 -18.94 -17.36 13.33
C THR A 546 -18.57 -18.64 14.07
N ASP A 547 -18.07 -19.68 13.39
CA ASP A 547 -17.72 -20.93 14.06
C ASP A 547 -16.45 -20.79 14.93
N THR A 548 -16.62 -21.07 16.23
CA THR A 548 -15.66 -20.88 17.32
C THR A 548 -14.94 -22.16 17.72
N ARG A 549 -15.03 -23.24 16.93
CA ARG A 549 -14.59 -24.57 17.34
C ARG A 549 -13.07 -24.76 17.22
N LEU A 550 -12.39 -24.73 18.37
CA LEU A 550 -10.93 -24.78 18.45
C LEU A 550 -10.39 -26.21 18.28
N ALA A 551 -10.08 -26.61 17.05
CA ALA A 551 -9.63 -27.97 16.74
C ALA A 551 -8.22 -28.31 17.31
N SER A 552 -7.29 -27.35 17.31
CA SER A 552 -5.90 -27.51 17.80
C SER A 552 -5.79 -27.89 19.28
N SER A 553 -6.80 -27.55 20.08
CA SER A 553 -6.91 -27.91 21.50
C SER A 553 -6.79 -29.42 21.77
N ARG A 554 -7.05 -30.26 20.76
CA ARG A 554 -7.02 -31.73 20.84
C ARG A 554 -5.75 -32.27 21.50
N GLN A 555 -4.55 -31.81 21.15
CA GLN A 555 -3.32 -32.44 21.66
C GLN A 555 -3.05 -32.07 23.12
N LEU A 556 -3.27 -30.80 23.50
CA LEU A 556 -3.14 -30.35 24.89
C LEU A 556 -4.15 -31.07 25.79
N LEU A 557 -5.42 -31.17 25.37
CA LEU A 557 -6.43 -31.93 26.10
C LEU A 557 -6.12 -33.44 26.16
N SER A 558 -5.50 -34.01 25.10
CA SER A 558 -5.06 -35.41 25.10
C SER A 558 -3.93 -35.67 26.10
N LEU A 559 -2.99 -34.73 26.28
CA LEU A 559 -1.97 -34.81 27.34
C LEU A 559 -2.59 -34.60 28.73
N LEU A 560 -3.51 -33.65 28.88
CA LEU A 560 -4.21 -33.36 30.13
C LEU A 560 -5.00 -34.58 30.65
N ALA A 561 -5.57 -35.40 29.75
CA ALA A 561 -6.26 -36.64 30.10
C ALA A 561 -5.35 -37.71 30.75
N TRP A 562 -4.04 -37.67 30.47
CA TRP A 562 -3.04 -38.61 31.01
C TRP A 562 -2.03 -37.94 31.96
N ALA A 563 -2.30 -36.69 32.36
CA ALA A 563 -1.45 -35.91 33.25
C ALA A 563 -1.26 -36.63 34.62
N PRO A 564 -0.02 -36.98 35.00
CA PRO A 564 0.23 -37.77 36.20
C PRO A 564 0.20 -36.93 37.49
N GLY A 565 -0.18 -37.54 38.60
CA GLY A 565 0.05 -37.00 39.95
C GLY A 565 -0.82 -35.81 40.35
N LEU A 566 -1.87 -35.49 39.59
CA LEU A 566 -2.76 -34.36 39.87
C LEU A 566 -3.40 -34.42 41.27
N GLY A 567 -3.45 -33.28 41.94
CA GLY A 567 -4.24 -33.03 43.13
C GLY A 567 -5.72 -32.78 42.82
N PRO A 568 -6.63 -32.84 43.82
CA PRO A 568 -8.07 -32.87 43.60
C PRO A 568 -8.65 -31.67 42.82
N ASP A 569 -7.97 -30.52 42.85
CA ASP A 569 -8.41 -29.29 42.19
C ASP A 569 -8.00 -29.30 40.71
N ALA A 570 -6.80 -29.76 40.40
CA ALA A 570 -6.33 -29.98 39.03
C ALA A 570 -7.09 -31.14 38.36
N GLU A 571 -7.47 -32.18 39.11
CA GLU A 571 -8.38 -33.23 38.62
C GLU A 571 -9.75 -32.68 38.21
N ARG A 572 -10.34 -31.77 39.01
CA ARG A 572 -11.61 -31.12 38.63
C ARG A 572 -11.45 -30.21 37.40
N LEU A 573 -10.31 -29.55 37.24
CA LEU A 573 -9.98 -28.76 36.05
C LEU A 573 -9.83 -29.64 34.80
N ARG A 574 -9.07 -30.74 34.88
CA ARG A 574 -8.97 -31.78 33.83
C ARG A 574 -10.36 -32.25 33.43
N ASP A 575 -11.14 -32.74 34.39
CA ASP A 575 -12.45 -33.33 34.13
C ASP A 575 -13.46 -32.31 33.56
N ARG A 576 -13.31 -31.02 33.89
CA ARG A 576 -14.07 -29.90 33.28
C ARG A 576 -13.65 -29.67 31.82
N LEU A 577 -12.37 -29.44 31.57
CA LEU A 577 -11.84 -29.18 30.22
C LEU A 577 -11.97 -30.38 29.25
N LEU A 578 -12.06 -31.61 29.76
CA LEU A 578 -12.37 -32.80 28.95
C LEU A 578 -13.87 -32.97 28.62
N ARG A 579 -14.75 -32.19 29.27
CA ARG A 579 -16.19 -32.12 28.95
C ARG A 579 -16.56 -30.88 28.13
N TRP A 580 -15.71 -29.84 28.13
CA TRP A 580 -15.85 -28.70 27.24
C TRP A 580 -15.92 -29.18 25.79
N ASP A 581 -16.88 -28.63 25.03
CA ASP A 581 -17.16 -28.99 23.64
C ASP A 581 -16.10 -28.48 22.65
N ARG A 582 -15.29 -27.51 23.11
CA ARG A 582 -14.20 -26.80 22.43
C ARG A 582 -14.65 -25.61 21.58
N HIS A 583 -15.78 -24.99 21.91
CA HIS A 583 -16.15 -23.68 21.37
C HIS A 583 -15.58 -22.54 22.23
N MET A 584 -14.86 -21.61 21.58
CA MET A 584 -14.30 -20.39 22.15
C MET A 584 -15.35 -19.27 22.18
N ASP A 585 -16.54 -19.56 22.71
CA ASP A 585 -17.67 -18.64 22.75
C ASP A 585 -17.47 -17.53 23.80
N ALA A 586 -17.98 -16.32 23.54
CA ALA A 586 -17.70 -15.14 24.36
C ALA A 586 -18.21 -15.25 25.81
N ASP A 587 -19.25 -16.06 26.07
CA ASP A 587 -19.80 -16.34 27.39
C ASP A 587 -19.15 -17.58 28.06
N SER A 588 -18.31 -18.34 27.34
CA SER A 588 -17.65 -19.55 27.84
C SER A 588 -16.54 -19.23 28.85
N THR A 589 -16.70 -19.74 30.08
CA THR A 589 -15.64 -19.73 31.11
C THR A 589 -14.63 -20.86 30.91
N ASP A 590 -15.03 -21.96 30.27
CA ASP A 590 -14.17 -23.11 29.98
C ASP A 590 -13.12 -22.77 28.90
N ALA A 591 -13.49 -21.92 27.93
CA ALA A 591 -12.57 -21.34 26.95
C ALA A 591 -11.45 -20.51 27.61
N THR A 592 -11.81 -19.67 28.60
CA THR A 592 -10.82 -18.92 29.40
C THR A 592 -9.87 -19.84 30.17
N LEU A 593 -10.40 -20.89 30.82
CA LEU A 593 -9.57 -21.85 31.53
C LEU A 593 -8.65 -22.64 30.60
N TYR A 594 -9.12 -22.97 29.39
CA TYR A 594 -8.28 -23.54 28.34
C TYR A 594 -7.18 -22.56 27.90
N SER A 595 -7.48 -21.27 27.64
CA SER A 595 -6.47 -20.29 27.23
C SER A 595 -5.38 -20.11 28.29
N ARG A 596 -5.76 -20.10 29.59
CA ARG A 596 -4.79 -20.04 30.70
C ARG A 596 -3.93 -21.31 30.81
N LEU A 597 -4.52 -22.50 30.64
CA LEU A 597 -3.75 -23.75 30.58
C LEU A 597 -2.75 -23.74 29.42
N ARG A 598 -3.19 -23.29 28.24
CA ARG A 598 -2.34 -23.09 27.06
C ARG A 598 -1.20 -22.11 27.34
N ALA A 599 -1.48 -20.96 27.95
CA ALA A 599 -0.48 -19.94 28.28
C ALA A 599 0.59 -20.46 29.24
N ASP A 600 0.21 -21.12 30.34
CA ASP A 600 1.17 -21.66 31.29
C ASP A 600 2.01 -22.82 30.69
N VAL A 601 1.41 -23.68 29.86
CA VAL A 601 2.16 -24.70 29.11
C VAL A 601 3.19 -24.04 28.17
N VAL A 602 2.82 -22.94 27.49
CA VAL A 602 3.73 -22.16 26.63
C VAL A 602 4.89 -21.56 27.44
N HIS A 603 4.64 -20.98 28.61
CA HIS A 603 5.71 -20.46 29.48
C HIS A 603 6.63 -21.57 30.00
N ARG A 604 6.10 -22.75 30.35
CA ARG A 604 6.92 -23.89 30.83
C ARG A 604 7.73 -24.55 29.73
N LEU A 605 7.19 -24.60 28.50
CA LEU A 605 7.96 -24.97 27.31
C LEU A 605 9.09 -23.94 27.07
N ALA A 606 8.79 -22.64 27.16
CA ALA A 606 9.80 -21.60 27.01
C ALA A 606 10.92 -21.66 28.06
N ALA A 607 10.60 -22.04 29.30
CA ALA A 607 11.58 -22.26 30.37
C ALA A 607 12.38 -23.58 30.22
N HIS A 608 11.98 -24.49 29.33
CA HIS A 608 12.57 -25.82 29.23
C HIS A 608 14.01 -25.78 28.68
N PRO A 609 14.98 -26.55 29.24
CA PRO A 609 16.37 -26.58 28.77
C PRO A 609 16.58 -26.79 27.27
N ALA A 610 15.68 -27.52 26.60
CA ALA A 610 15.72 -27.75 25.15
C ALA A 610 15.38 -26.51 24.29
N LEU A 611 14.62 -25.55 24.83
CA LEU A 611 14.21 -24.31 24.14
C LEU A 611 14.98 -23.08 24.68
N ARG A 612 15.61 -23.19 25.85
CA ARG A 612 16.47 -22.19 26.48
C ARG A 612 17.48 -21.47 25.57
N PRO A 613 18.08 -22.10 24.53
CA PRO A 613 18.96 -21.39 23.57
C PRO A 613 18.26 -20.32 22.71
N VAL A 614 16.93 -20.37 22.57
CA VAL A 614 16.12 -19.34 21.88
C VAL A 614 15.29 -18.47 22.83
N THR A 615 15.12 -18.82 24.12
CA THR A 615 14.25 -18.08 25.08
C THR A 615 14.97 -17.45 26.27
N GLY A 616 16.18 -17.89 26.63
CA GLY A 616 16.95 -17.32 27.74
C GLY A 616 17.63 -16.00 27.35
N ASP A 617 18.62 -15.55 28.12
CA ASP A 617 19.44 -14.35 27.85
C ASP A 617 20.26 -14.37 26.54
N ALA A 618 20.10 -15.40 25.69
CA ALA A 618 20.56 -15.39 24.31
C ALA A 618 19.47 -14.91 23.31
N ASP A 619 18.17 -14.96 23.65
CA ASP A 619 16.99 -14.86 22.77
C ASP A 619 17.14 -13.82 21.63
N PRO A 620 16.90 -14.18 20.35
CA PRO A 620 17.04 -13.25 19.24
C PRO A 620 16.14 -12.00 19.33
N TRP A 621 14.98 -12.06 20.02
CA TRP A 621 14.17 -10.89 20.35
C TRP A 621 14.94 -9.87 21.21
N ARG A 622 15.83 -10.32 22.10
CA ARG A 622 16.65 -9.44 22.97
C ARG A 622 17.92 -8.95 22.30
N SER A 623 18.21 -9.38 21.06
CA SER A 623 19.47 -9.07 20.37
C SER A 623 19.50 -7.65 19.81
N ALA A 624 20.59 -6.92 20.08
CA ALA A 624 20.89 -5.65 19.42
C ALA A 624 21.17 -5.80 17.91
N ALA A 625 21.55 -7.00 17.46
CA ALA A 625 21.90 -7.29 16.06
C ALA A 625 20.69 -7.23 15.09
N TYR A 626 19.46 -7.17 15.60
CA TYR A 626 18.24 -7.00 14.81
C TYR A 626 17.52 -5.69 15.18
N PRO A 627 17.17 -4.84 14.19
CA PRO A 627 16.36 -3.65 14.39
C PRO A 627 15.05 -3.94 15.13
N PRO A 628 14.57 -3.05 16.03
CA PRO A 628 13.36 -3.29 16.82
C PRO A 628 12.13 -3.67 15.98
N LEU A 629 11.99 -3.10 14.78
CA LEU A 629 10.93 -3.44 13.81
C LEU A 629 10.79 -4.95 13.56
N PHE A 630 11.91 -5.70 13.48
CA PHE A 630 11.88 -7.13 13.14
C PHE A 630 11.79 -8.05 14.36
N ARG A 631 12.05 -7.54 15.56
CA ARG A 631 12.00 -8.34 16.81
C ARG A 631 10.67 -9.08 16.99
N PRO A 632 9.47 -8.52 16.69
CA PRO A 632 8.19 -9.24 16.76
C PRO A 632 8.13 -10.61 16.06
N TRP A 633 8.89 -10.83 14.99
CA TRP A 633 8.97 -12.12 14.30
C TRP A 633 9.96 -13.11 14.93
N LEU A 634 10.85 -12.61 15.79
CA LEU A 634 11.87 -13.33 16.56
C LEU A 634 11.43 -13.68 17.99
N ALA A 635 10.29 -13.16 18.46
CA ALA A 635 9.77 -13.39 19.81
C ALA A 635 9.49 -14.87 20.09
N ALA A 636 10.37 -15.51 20.87
CA ALA A 636 10.36 -16.95 21.05
C ALA A 636 9.11 -17.49 21.78
N VAL A 637 8.58 -16.74 22.76
CA VAL A 637 7.36 -17.14 23.51
C VAL A 637 6.12 -17.18 22.60
N PRO A 638 5.78 -16.13 21.81
CA PRO A 638 4.78 -16.23 20.75
C PRO A 638 5.03 -17.38 19.77
N ARG A 639 6.27 -17.59 19.31
CA ARG A 639 6.60 -18.70 18.37
C ARG A 639 6.30 -20.07 18.98
N ILE A 640 6.55 -20.28 20.28
CA ILE A 640 6.15 -21.48 21.03
C ILE A 640 4.63 -21.57 21.15
N GLY A 641 3.94 -20.44 21.35
CA GLY A 641 2.48 -20.34 21.40
C GLY A 641 1.77 -20.80 20.12
N TYR A 642 2.18 -20.26 18.96
CA TYR A 642 1.62 -20.67 17.66
C TYR A 642 2.06 -22.08 17.26
N ALA A 643 3.31 -22.47 17.49
CA ALA A 643 3.81 -23.81 17.17
C ALA A 643 3.44 -24.89 18.21
N LEU A 644 2.53 -24.60 19.16
CA LEU A 644 2.29 -25.46 20.32
C LEU A 644 1.86 -26.88 19.94
N GLU A 645 1.00 -27.06 18.93
CA GLU A 645 0.58 -28.41 18.52
C GLU A 645 1.78 -29.24 18.02
N THR A 646 2.67 -28.62 17.23
CA THR A 646 3.92 -29.23 16.75
C THR A 646 4.84 -29.57 17.92
N LEU A 647 5.03 -28.65 18.87
CA LEU A 647 5.90 -28.85 20.04
C LEU A 647 5.34 -29.91 21.03
N LEU A 648 4.01 -30.11 21.06
CA LEU A 648 3.38 -31.15 21.86
C LEU A 648 3.35 -32.54 21.18
N THR A 649 3.63 -32.63 19.89
CA THR A 649 3.58 -33.88 19.11
C THR A 649 4.96 -34.37 18.65
N VAL A 650 5.83 -33.47 18.18
CA VAL A 650 7.18 -33.78 17.70
C VAL A 650 8.12 -34.16 18.86
N GLY A 651 9.06 -35.07 18.58
CA GLY A 651 10.04 -35.58 19.54
C GLY A 651 11.16 -34.61 19.95
N LEU A 652 10.91 -33.30 20.00
CA LEU A 652 11.83 -32.34 20.64
C LEU A 652 12.02 -32.65 22.13
N LEU A 653 10.93 -33.09 22.76
CA LEU A 653 10.87 -33.48 24.17
C LEU A 653 10.50 -34.97 24.29
N PRO A 654 10.93 -35.64 25.37
CA PRO A 654 10.31 -36.88 25.85
C PRO A 654 8.80 -36.73 26.07
N TYR A 655 8.06 -37.84 26.10
CA TYR A 655 6.59 -37.80 26.28
C TYR A 655 6.21 -37.54 27.74
N GLU A 656 6.98 -38.14 28.65
CA GLU A 656 6.96 -37.93 30.09
C GLU A 656 7.15 -36.46 30.48
N ASP A 657 8.08 -35.73 29.84
CA ASP A 657 8.31 -34.30 30.10
C ASP A 657 7.11 -33.46 29.69
N ARG A 658 6.45 -33.80 28.56
CA ARG A 658 5.24 -33.11 28.10
C ARG A 658 4.05 -33.36 29.03
N LEU A 659 3.89 -34.59 29.53
CA LEU A 659 2.90 -34.92 30.55
C LEU A 659 3.18 -34.17 31.87
N ALA A 660 4.44 -34.09 32.30
CA ALA A 660 4.83 -33.38 33.51
C ALA A 660 4.61 -31.86 33.41
N ILE A 661 4.90 -31.25 32.26
CA ILE A 661 4.60 -29.84 31.98
C ILE A 661 3.09 -29.58 32.06
N VAL A 662 2.27 -30.36 31.34
CA VAL A 662 0.81 -30.17 31.33
C VAL A 662 0.19 -30.43 32.70
N ALA A 663 0.68 -31.41 33.45
CA ALA A 663 0.26 -31.64 34.84
C ALA A 663 0.56 -30.44 35.74
N ALA A 664 1.80 -29.93 35.70
CA ALA A 664 2.21 -28.80 36.52
C ALA A 664 1.50 -27.49 36.15
N SER A 665 1.07 -27.33 34.90
CA SER A 665 0.18 -26.23 34.47
C SER A 665 -1.25 -26.39 34.96
N ALA A 666 -1.80 -27.61 34.98
CA ALA A 666 -3.14 -27.87 35.51
C ALA A 666 -3.23 -27.50 37.01
N GLU A 667 -2.20 -27.83 37.81
CA GLU A 667 -2.10 -27.41 39.22
C GLU A 667 -2.13 -25.89 39.38
N ALA A 668 -1.29 -25.17 38.63
CA ALA A 668 -1.17 -23.73 38.76
C ALA A 668 -2.45 -23.00 38.33
N VAL A 669 -3.08 -23.40 37.22
CA VAL A 669 -4.35 -22.82 36.78
C VAL A 669 -5.46 -23.10 37.81
N ALA A 670 -5.55 -24.33 38.32
CA ALA A 670 -6.54 -24.69 39.33
C ALA A 670 -6.40 -23.87 40.63
N ALA A 671 -5.17 -23.52 41.02
CA ALA A 671 -4.90 -22.68 42.18
C ALA A 671 -5.37 -21.21 42.02
N THR A 672 -5.61 -20.71 40.81
CA THR A 672 -6.03 -19.30 40.59
C THR A 672 -7.50 -19.01 40.85
N GLN A 673 -8.38 -20.02 40.78
CA GLN A 673 -9.82 -19.96 41.10
C GLN A 673 -10.68 -18.85 40.43
N ALA A 674 -10.18 -18.16 39.39
CA ALA A 674 -10.90 -17.06 38.74
C ALA A 674 -11.70 -17.51 37.50
N ASP A 675 -13.01 -17.74 37.63
CA ASP A 675 -13.91 -17.99 36.49
C ASP A 675 -14.40 -16.66 35.87
N SER A 676 -13.92 -16.33 34.67
CA SER A 676 -14.39 -15.19 33.86
C SER A 676 -14.75 -15.65 32.44
N PRO A 677 -15.88 -15.21 31.84
CA PRO A 677 -16.21 -15.47 30.44
C PRO A 677 -15.11 -15.05 29.47
N TRP A 678 -15.00 -15.72 28.33
CA TRP A 678 -13.93 -15.47 27.35
C TRP A 678 -13.92 -14.02 26.86
N GLY A 679 -15.07 -13.46 26.48
CA GLY A 679 -15.19 -12.08 26.02
C GLY A 679 -14.89 -11.02 27.09
N GLU A 680 -14.81 -11.38 28.37
CA GLU A 680 -14.32 -10.43 29.40
C GLU A 680 -12.80 -10.23 29.32
N VAL A 681 -12.03 -11.20 28.79
CA VAL A 681 -10.57 -11.09 28.61
C VAL A 681 -10.16 -10.96 27.14
N HIS A 682 -10.91 -11.55 26.22
CA HIS A 682 -10.67 -11.57 24.79
C HIS A 682 -11.42 -10.44 24.09
N ARG A 683 -10.79 -9.26 24.09
CA ARG A 683 -11.33 -8.03 23.49
C ARG A 683 -10.48 -7.60 22.30
N VAL A 684 -11.10 -6.92 21.35
CA VAL A 684 -10.37 -6.32 20.23
C VAL A 684 -9.48 -5.18 20.76
N SER A 685 -8.24 -5.14 20.28
CA SER A 685 -7.29 -4.06 20.55
C SER A 685 -6.82 -3.52 19.20
N PRO A 686 -7.59 -2.60 18.59
CA PRO A 686 -7.29 -2.11 17.25
C PRO A 686 -6.03 -1.25 17.25
N TRP A 687 -5.28 -1.29 16.15
CA TRP A 687 -4.21 -0.32 15.93
C TRP A 687 -4.78 1.03 15.51
N GLN A 688 -4.20 2.09 16.05
CA GLN A 688 -4.47 3.48 15.71
C GLN A 688 -3.14 4.19 15.51
N ALA A 689 -3.08 5.11 14.54
CA ALA A 689 -1.89 5.91 14.30
C ALA A 689 -1.63 6.91 15.45
N LEU A 690 -2.68 7.41 16.09
CA LEU A 690 -2.62 8.37 17.20
C LEU A 690 -3.64 7.96 18.28
N PRO A 691 -3.35 6.91 19.08
CA PRO A 691 -4.34 6.32 19.99
C PRO A 691 -4.83 7.29 21.06
N ASP A 692 -3.93 8.15 21.55
CA ASP A 692 -4.18 9.12 22.60
C ASP A 692 -5.13 10.27 22.15
N ALA A 693 -5.56 10.30 20.87
CA ALA A 693 -6.60 11.20 20.35
C ALA A 693 -8.03 10.64 20.46
N THR A 694 -8.20 9.33 20.67
CA THR A 694 -9.49 8.73 21.04
C THR A 694 -9.60 8.56 22.56
N PRO A 695 -10.81 8.64 23.15
CA PRO A 695 -10.99 8.37 24.58
C PRO A 695 -10.56 6.95 24.98
N GLU A 696 -10.30 6.72 26.27
CA GLU A 696 -10.00 5.39 26.81
C GLU A 696 -11.26 4.51 26.80
N GLU A 697 -11.55 3.93 25.63
CA GLU A 697 -12.77 3.17 25.36
C GLU A 697 -12.63 1.68 25.66
N VAL A 698 -13.69 1.12 26.25
CA VAL A 698 -13.80 -0.32 26.49
C VAL A 698 -14.26 -1.01 25.21
N TRP A 699 -13.28 -1.43 24.40
CA TRP A 699 -13.50 -2.22 23.19
C TRP A 699 -14.29 -3.53 23.48
N PRO A 700 -15.11 -4.00 22.52
CA PRO A 700 -15.97 -5.16 22.72
C PRO A 700 -15.17 -6.46 22.93
N GLY A 701 -15.71 -7.32 23.79
CA GLY A 701 -15.35 -8.73 23.85
C GLY A 701 -15.95 -9.50 22.68
N LEU A 702 -15.19 -10.44 22.11
CA LEU A 702 -15.66 -11.30 21.03
C LEU A 702 -15.47 -12.78 21.38
N ALA A 703 -16.08 -13.62 20.56
CA ALA A 703 -15.81 -15.06 20.50
C ALA A 703 -14.73 -15.36 19.46
N GLY A 704 -14.16 -16.56 19.50
CA GLY A 704 -13.13 -17.02 18.56
C GLY A 704 -11.75 -17.18 19.20
N ASP A 705 -10.80 -17.67 18.40
CA ASP A 705 -9.38 -17.84 18.73
C ASP A 705 -8.61 -18.06 17.41
N HIS A 706 -7.28 -18.09 17.43
CA HIS A 706 -6.43 -18.15 16.22
C HIS A 706 -6.75 -19.29 15.23
N ASP A 707 -6.99 -20.52 15.71
CA ASP A 707 -7.29 -21.68 14.85
C ASP A 707 -8.80 -21.86 14.54
N CYS A 708 -9.67 -21.00 15.08
CA CYS A 708 -11.12 -21.04 14.84
C CYS A 708 -11.47 -20.44 13.47
N VAL A 709 -12.63 -20.77 12.89
CA VAL A 709 -13.07 -20.12 11.64
C VAL A 709 -13.28 -18.62 11.90
N LEU A 710 -13.94 -18.29 13.00
CA LEU A 710 -13.87 -16.97 13.61
C LEU A 710 -12.48 -16.74 14.24
N SER A 711 -11.52 -16.38 13.39
CA SER A 711 -10.10 -16.24 13.75
C SER A 711 -9.79 -14.88 14.41
N THR A 712 -10.19 -14.71 15.66
CA THR A 712 -9.76 -13.59 16.51
C THR A 712 -8.43 -13.97 17.18
N SER A 713 -7.32 -13.61 16.53
CA SER A 713 -5.98 -14.07 16.93
C SER A 713 -5.39 -13.24 18.07
N SER A 714 -5.51 -13.77 19.29
CA SER A 714 -4.71 -13.37 20.45
C SER A 714 -3.23 -13.78 20.29
N VAL A 715 -2.39 -13.53 21.30
CA VAL A 715 -0.98 -13.97 21.33
C VAL A 715 -0.79 -14.95 22.49
N PRO A 716 -0.86 -16.28 22.25
CA PRO A 716 -0.81 -17.28 23.31
C PRO A 716 0.46 -17.19 24.15
N GLY A 717 0.30 -17.07 25.47
CA GLY A 717 1.42 -16.87 26.40
C GLY A 717 1.95 -15.42 26.46
N ILE A 718 1.23 -14.43 25.93
CA ILE A 718 1.51 -12.99 26.12
C ILE A 718 0.25 -12.22 26.50
N THR A 719 -0.85 -12.36 25.74
CA THR A 719 -2.11 -11.67 26.01
C THR A 719 -3.30 -12.38 25.39
N ASP A 720 -4.45 -12.39 26.09
CA ASP A 720 -5.73 -12.83 25.54
C ASP A 720 -6.39 -11.75 24.67
N LEU A 721 -5.94 -10.48 24.68
CA LEU A 721 -6.40 -9.46 23.73
C LEU A 721 -6.01 -9.82 22.29
N PHE A 722 -6.85 -9.46 21.31
CA PHE A 722 -6.54 -9.68 19.90
C PHE A 722 -6.47 -8.37 19.10
N ALA A 723 -5.37 -8.19 18.36
CA ALA A 723 -5.22 -7.08 17.41
C ALA A 723 -5.48 -7.52 15.96
N ARG A 724 -5.66 -8.82 15.69
CA ARG A 724 -5.83 -9.39 14.34
C ARG A 724 -7.09 -10.25 14.26
N GLY A 725 -7.91 -10.03 13.24
CA GLY A 725 -9.14 -10.79 13.00
C GLY A 725 -9.83 -10.39 11.71
N PRO A 726 -11.11 -10.77 11.50
CA PRO A 726 -11.89 -10.44 10.30
C PRO A 726 -11.97 -8.93 10.03
N ALA A 727 -11.05 -8.40 9.22
CA ALA A 727 -10.98 -6.98 8.86
C ALA A 727 -12.09 -6.56 7.86
N ALA A 728 -12.75 -7.55 7.27
CA ALA A 728 -14.08 -7.48 6.69
C ALA A 728 -14.70 -8.88 6.72
N ARG A 729 -16.00 -9.01 6.44
CA ARG A 729 -16.62 -10.25 5.95
C ARG A 729 -17.46 -9.93 4.71
N TYR A 730 -17.53 -10.84 3.75
CA TYR A 730 -18.32 -10.68 2.52
C TYR A 730 -18.97 -12.00 2.09
N VAL A 731 -20.09 -11.86 1.39
CA VAL A 731 -20.83 -12.92 0.69
C VAL A 731 -21.32 -12.36 -0.64
N TRP A 732 -20.82 -12.90 -1.74
CA TRP A 732 -21.22 -12.57 -3.11
C TRP A 732 -22.20 -13.63 -3.62
N ASP A 733 -23.44 -13.24 -3.87
CA ASP A 733 -24.48 -14.09 -4.49
C ASP A 733 -24.62 -13.75 -5.98
N LEU A 734 -24.33 -14.73 -6.85
CA LEU A 734 -24.34 -14.54 -8.30
C LEU A 734 -25.74 -14.67 -8.93
N ALA A 735 -26.78 -15.06 -8.18
CA ALA A 735 -28.15 -14.96 -8.70
C ALA A 735 -28.67 -13.52 -8.58
N ARG A 736 -28.41 -12.86 -7.45
CA ARG A 736 -28.89 -11.52 -7.14
C ARG A 736 -27.88 -10.74 -6.32
N ARG A 737 -27.29 -9.71 -6.95
CA ARG A 737 -26.27 -8.84 -6.34
C ARG A 737 -26.78 -8.07 -5.12
N GLU A 738 -28.08 -7.81 -5.04
CA GLU A 738 -28.75 -7.23 -3.88
C GLU A 738 -28.94 -8.19 -2.69
N ASP A 739 -28.89 -9.50 -2.93
CA ASP A 739 -28.93 -10.54 -1.88
C ASP A 739 -27.49 -10.85 -1.36
N SER A 740 -26.46 -10.18 -1.92
CA SER A 740 -25.09 -10.20 -1.41
C SER A 740 -24.95 -9.42 -0.09
N LEU A 741 -24.01 -9.82 0.75
CA LEU A 741 -23.82 -9.31 2.11
C LEU A 741 -22.36 -8.89 2.39
N TRP A 742 -22.15 -7.93 3.27
CA TRP A 742 -20.82 -7.48 3.72
C TRP A 742 -20.83 -6.79 5.09
N VAL A 743 -19.69 -6.73 5.78
CA VAL A 743 -19.52 -5.91 7.00
C VAL A 743 -18.03 -5.59 7.24
N VAL A 744 -17.75 -4.43 7.84
CA VAL A 744 -16.42 -4.05 8.36
C VAL A 744 -16.45 -3.85 9.89
N PRO A 745 -15.32 -3.90 10.60
CA PRO A 745 -15.28 -3.77 12.07
C PRO A 745 -15.88 -2.49 12.64
N PHE A 746 -15.88 -1.39 11.87
CA PHE A 746 -16.26 -0.06 12.33
C PHE A 746 -17.37 0.56 11.48
N GLY A 747 -17.04 1.22 10.36
CA GLY A 747 -18.03 1.88 9.49
C GLY A 747 -17.41 2.35 8.17
N ALA A 748 -18.21 3.02 7.34
CA ALA A 748 -17.74 3.53 6.05
C ALA A 748 -16.73 4.69 6.22
N SER A 749 -17.02 5.61 7.15
CA SER A 749 -16.24 6.82 7.41
C SER A 749 -15.11 6.57 8.41
N GLY A 750 -13.96 7.19 8.17
CA GLY A 750 -12.85 7.22 9.11
C GLY A 750 -12.74 8.53 9.88
N VAL A 751 -13.75 9.40 9.82
CA VAL A 751 -13.77 10.69 10.51
C VAL A 751 -14.38 10.51 11.92
N PRO A 752 -13.64 10.77 13.02
CA PRO A 752 -14.17 10.68 14.37
C PRO A 752 -15.43 11.53 14.58
N GLY A 753 -16.42 10.98 15.28
CA GLY A 753 -17.72 11.63 15.51
C GLY A 753 -18.69 11.57 14.32
N SER A 754 -18.29 11.03 13.16
CA SER A 754 -19.22 10.70 12.08
C SER A 754 -20.20 9.61 12.52
N ALA A 755 -21.47 9.74 12.13
CA ALA A 755 -22.48 8.70 12.39
C ALA A 755 -22.07 7.34 11.79
N HIS A 756 -21.35 7.36 10.66
CA HIS A 756 -20.88 6.19 9.94
C HIS A 756 -19.42 5.82 10.27
N HIS A 757 -18.92 6.27 11.43
CA HIS A 757 -17.60 5.89 11.92
C HIS A 757 -17.57 4.46 12.47
N ARG A 758 -18.61 4.08 13.23
CA ARG A 758 -18.67 2.81 13.98
C ARG A 758 -20.06 2.11 13.94
N ASP A 759 -20.94 2.51 13.03
CA ASP A 759 -22.32 1.99 12.90
C ASP A 759 -22.44 0.50 12.53
N GLN A 760 -21.37 -0.13 12.04
CA GLN A 760 -21.32 -1.56 11.74
C GLN A 760 -20.74 -2.41 12.87
N SER A 761 -20.18 -1.81 13.92
CA SER A 761 -19.44 -2.51 15.00
C SER A 761 -20.30 -3.57 15.71
N GLU A 762 -21.58 -3.26 15.98
CA GLU A 762 -22.53 -4.22 16.57
C GLU A 762 -22.82 -5.39 15.62
N LEU A 763 -22.97 -5.12 14.31
CA LEU A 763 -23.18 -6.15 13.30
C LEU A 763 -21.95 -7.06 13.22
N TRP A 764 -20.76 -6.48 13.08
CA TRP A 764 -19.49 -7.22 13.00
C TRP A 764 -19.21 -8.07 14.23
N ALA A 765 -19.39 -7.53 15.44
CA ALA A 765 -19.16 -8.26 16.70
C ALA A 765 -20.19 -9.38 16.93
N SER A 766 -21.44 -9.18 16.50
CA SER A 766 -22.49 -10.22 16.53
C SER A 766 -22.49 -11.15 15.30
N GLY A 767 -21.51 -11.03 14.40
CA GLY A 767 -21.39 -11.85 13.19
C GLY A 767 -22.46 -11.63 12.12
N ARG A 768 -23.30 -10.61 12.27
CA ARG A 768 -24.29 -10.20 11.26
C ARG A 768 -23.59 -9.41 10.14
N LEU A 769 -24.16 -9.48 8.94
CA LEU A 769 -23.71 -8.72 7.78
C LEU A 769 -24.80 -7.76 7.31
N ALA A 770 -24.39 -6.65 6.70
CA ALA A 770 -25.27 -5.71 6.00
C ALA A 770 -25.55 -6.21 4.56
N PRO A 771 -26.74 -5.97 3.99
CA PRO A 771 -26.98 -6.21 2.57
C PRO A 771 -26.25 -5.20 1.68
N VAL A 772 -26.04 -5.56 0.42
CA VAL A 772 -25.43 -4.69 -0.60
C VAL A 772 -26.52 -3.91 -1.34
N THR A 773 -26.63 -2.60 -1.11
CA THR A 773 -27.62 -1.74 -1.77
C THR A 773 -27.26 -1.49 -3.24
N THR A 774 -28.08 -1.98 -4.18
CA THR A 774 -27.82 -1.85 -5.63
C THR A 774 -28.79 -0.92 -6.38
N ASP A 775 -29.99 -0.69 -5.83
CA ASP A 775 -30.98 0.23 -6.41
C ASP A 775 -30.63 1.68 -6.08
N TRP A 776 -30.38 2.49 -7.11
CA TRP A 776 -30.08 3.92 -6.98
C TRP A 776 -31.23 4.74 -6.38
N ASN A 777 -32.47 4.23 -6.39
CA ASN A 777 -33.62 4.90 -5.76
C ASN A 777 -33.64 4.75 -4.22
N LEU A 778 -32.81 3.85 -3.67
CA LEU A 778 -32.63 3.65 -2.22
C LEU A 778 -31.40 4.39 -1.67
N LEU A 779 -30.72 5.19 -2.49
CA LEU A 779 -29.49 5.87 -2.12
C LEU A 779 -29.69 7.38 -2.01
N HIS A 780 -29.12 7.97 -0.97
CA HIS A 780 -29.15 9.40 -0.70
C HIS A 780 -28.08 10.11 -1.53
N ARG A 781 -28.49 10.96 -2.49
CA ARG A 781 -27.55 11.83 -3.22
C ARG A 781 -26.97 12.85 -2.24
N THR A 782 -25.65 12.89 -2.08
CA THR A 782 -24.99 13.90 -1.23
C THR A 782 -25.08 15.27 -1.89
N GLU A 783 -25.44 16.33 -1.16
CA GLU A 783 -25.66 17.68 -1.74
C GLU A 783 -24.40 18.30 -2.37
N GLU A 784 -23.22 17.77 -2.03
CA GLU A 784 -21.93 17.99 -2.69
C GLU A 784 -21.96 17.67 -4.21
N SER A 785 -22.92 16.86 -4.69
CA SER A 785 -23.00 16.27 -6.04
C SER A 785 -23.39 17.23 -7.18
N THR A 786 -22.83 18.43 -7.20
CA THR A 786 -22.58 19.20 -8.44
C THR A 786 -21.24 19.95 -8.31
N THR A 787 -20.20 19.24 -7.86
CA THR A 787 -18.80 19.65 -8.00
C THR A 787 -18.45 19.70 -9.49
N THR A 788 -18.78 20.82 -10.14
CA THR A 788 -18.19 21.22 -11.43
C THR A 788 -16.72 21.57 -11.17
N MET A 789 -15.92 20.55 -10.93
CA MET A 789 -14.50 20.71 -10.66
C MET A 789 -13.84 21.20 -11.94
N THR A 790 -13.50 22.49 -11.95
CA THR A 790 -12.41 22.99 -12.79
C THR A 790 -11.22 22.05 -12.59
N THR A 791 -10.71 21.49 -13.69
CA THR A 791 -9.42 20.78 -13.73
C THR A 791 -8.42 21.59 -12.90
N THR A 792 -7.91 20.99 -11.82
CA THR A 792 -7.43 21.77 -10.68
C THR A 792 -6.11 22.45 -10.99
N SER A 793 -6.22 23.64 -11.59
CA SER A 793 -5.20 24.65 -11.82
C SER A 793 -4.16 24.58 -10.71
N THR A 794 -2.97 24.07 -11.03
CA THR A 794 -1.93 23.88 -10.03
C THR A 794 -1.59 25.24 -9.43
N VAL A 795 -1.83 25.39 -8.12
CA VAL A 795 -1.47 26.62 -7.40
C VAL A 795 0.03 26.86 -7.67
N PRO A 796 0.44 28.03 -8.19
CA PRO A 796 1.80 28.20 -8.72
C PRO A 796 2.92 27.79 -7.76
N ALA A 797 2.73 27.98 -6.46
CA ALA A 797 3.63 27.52 -5.40
C ALA A 797 4.00 26.03 -5.47
N LEU A 798 3.12 25.18 -6.01
CA LEU A 798 3.27 23.73 -6.11
C LEU A 798 3.90 23.27 -7.44
N ARG A 799 4.14 24.17 -8.40
CA ARG A 799 4.79 23.81 -9.67
C ARG A 799 6.30 23.64 -9.49
N ALA A 800 6.88 22.80 -10.35
CA ALA A 800 8.33 22.70 -10.49
C ALA A 800 8.89 24.06 -10.96
N ALA A 801 9.99 24.49 -10.35
CA ALA A 801 10.66 25.73 -10.70
C ALA A 801 11.82 25.46 -11.66
N VAL A 802 11.94 26.28 -12.71
CA VAL A 802 13.12 26.28 -13.61
C VAL A 802 14.31 27.01 -12.98
N HIS A 803 14.05 27.85 -11.97
CA HIS A 803 15.06 28.54 -11.18
C HIS A 803 14.54 28.79 -9.76
N GLU A 804 15.41 28.62 -8.76
CA GLU A 804 15.12 28.95 -7.37
C GLU A 804 16.33 29.65 -6.75
N GLN A 805 16.11 30.84 -6.19
CA GLN A 805 17.18 31.65 -5.62
C GLN A 805 16.71 32.37 -4.36
N LYS A 806 17.41 32.11 -3.26
CA LYS A 806 17.25 32.87 -2.01
C LYS A 806 17.97 34.21 -2.14
N VAL A 807 17.21 35.31 -2.06
CA VAL A 807 17.73 36.67 -2.10
C VAL A 807 17.74 37.24 -0.68
N GLU A 808 18.90 37.66 -0.20
CA GLU A 808 19.09 38.10 1.20
C GLU A 808 18.19 39.29 1.54
N GLY A 809 17.56 39.24 2.72
CA GLY A 809 16.60 40.25 3.17
C GLY A 809 15.28 40.31 2.38
N PHE A 810 15.13 39.52 1.31
CA PHE A 810 13.97 39.56 0.42
C PHE A 810 13.11 38.29 0.47
N GLY A 811 13.70 37.09 0.51
CA GLY A 811 12.98 35.81 0.52
C GLY A 811 13.49 34.83 -0.53
N VAL A 812 12.77 33.72 -0.73
CA VAL A 812 13.04 32.77 -1.83
C VAL A 812 12.25 33.19 -3.06
N VAL A 813 12.94 33.42 -4.18
CA VAL A 813 12.34 33.70 -5.48
C VAL A 813 12.39 32.43 -6.33
N ARG A 814 11.22 31.99 -6.81
CA ARG A 814 11.06 30.80 -7.67
C ARG A 814 10.48 31.22 -9.02
N LEU A 815 11.06 30.78 -10.13
CA LEU A 815 10.47 30.88 -11.46
C LEU A 815 9.77 29.57 -11.80
N VAL A 816 8.44 29.56 -11.87
CA VAL A 816 7.67 28.42 -12.39
C VAL A 816 7.12 28.77 -13.78
N PRO A 817 6.99 27.81 -14.72
CA PRO A 817 6.32 28.08 -15.99
C PRO A 817 4.89 28.59 -15.78
N VAL A 818 4.48 29.52 -16.65
CA VAL A 818 3.06 29.89 -16.78
C VAL A 818 2.29 28.69 -17.31
N ASP A 819 1.21 28.34 -16.62
CA ASP A 819 0.17 27.45 -17.13
C ASP A 819 -0.94 28.39 -17.63
N PRO A 820 -1.15 28.55 -18.95
CA PRO A 820 -2.05 29.57 -19.46
C PRO A 820 -3.49 29.42 -18.96
N ALA A 821 -4.01 28.20 -18.90
CA ALA A 821 -5.38 27.94 -18.47
C ALA A 821 -5.57 28.21 -16.96
N ALA A 822 -4.58 27.84 -16.14
CA ALA A 822 -4.56 28.13 -14.71
C ALA A 822 -4.37 29.62 -14.39
N ASP A 823 -3.39 30.25 -15.05
CA ASP A 823 -2.91 31.59 -14.69
C ASP A 823 -3.65 32.72 -15.41
N ALA A 824 -4.39 32.47 -16.50
CA ALA A 824 -5.09 33.52 -17.26
C ALA A 824 -5.91 34.46 -16.38
N GLY A 825 -6.59 33.95 -15.35
CA GLY A 825 -7.35 34.77 -14.41
C GLY A 825 -6.48 35.71 -13.55
N LEU A 826 -5.26 35.30 -13.19
CA LEU A 826 -4.28 36.12 -12.46
C LEU A 826 -3.58 37.12 -13.40
N LEU A 827 -3.09 36.63 -14.54
CA LEU A 827 -2.37 37.43 -15.53
C LEU A 827 -3.28 38.51 -16.13
N HIS A 828 -4.54 38.19 -16.42
CA HIS A 828 -5.54 39.17 -16.88
C HIS A 828 -5.69 40.33 -15.89
N ARG A 829 -5.82 40.04 -14.59
CA ARG A 829 -5.86 41.05 -13.52
C ARG A 829 -4.58 41.87 -13.39
N TRP A 830 -3.45 41.43 -13.95
CA TRP A 830 -2.18 42.16 -13.91
C TRP A 830 -1.93 43.01 -15.15
N VAL A 831 -2.15 42.45 -16.35
CA VAL A 831 -1.79 43.06 -17.65
C VAL A 831 -2.80 44.10 -18.13
N THR A 832 -4.07 44.01 -17.71
CA THR A 832 -5.13 44.96 -18.11
C THR A 832 -5.12 46.28 -17.32
N GLN A 833 -4.34 46.37 -16.24
CA GLN A 833 -4.34 47.57 -15.39
C GLN A 833 -3.64 48.76 -16.07
N GLU A 834 -4.09 49.99 -15.83
CA GLU A 834 -3.47 51.23 -16.35
C GLU A 834 -1.95 51.34 -16.04
N ARG A 835 -1.50 50.79 -14.89
CA ARG A 835 -0.06 50.71 -14.55
C ARG A 835 0.75 49.83 -15.53
N ALA A 836 0.09 48.90 -16.21
CA ALA A 836 0.61 47.92 -17.15
C ALA A 836 0.30 48.28 -18.61
N ARG A 837 -0.26 49.46 -18.92
CA ARG A 837 -0.60 49.90 -20.29
C ARG A 837 0.54 49.77 -21.33
N PHE A 838 1.80 49.83 -20.88
CA PHE A 838 2.99 49.64 -21.73
C PHE A 838 3.29 48.15 -22.06
N TRP A 839 2.49 47.22 -21.53
CA TRP A 839 2.49 45.78 -21.85
C TRP A 839 1.52 45.46 -23.01
N GLY A 840 0.77 46.44 -23.54
CA GLY A 840 -0.08 46.30 -24.72
C GLY A 840 -1.44 45.60 -24.51
N MET A 841 -1.64 44.90 -23.39
CA MET A 841 -2.82 44.04 -23.17
C MET A 841 -3.98 44.74 -22.43
N ALA A 842 -4.08 46.07 -22.44
CA ALA A 842 -5.02 46.85 -21.62
C ALA A 842 -6.50 46.42 -21.83
N ASP A 843 -6.93 46.32 -23.10
CA ASP A 843 -8.33 46.06 -23.49
C ASP A 843 -8.64 44.56 -23.71
N HIS A 844 -7.76 43.64 -23.30
CA HIS A 844 -7.93 42.20 -23.58
C HIS A 844 -8.91 41.52 -22.61
N THR A 845 -9.66 40.55 -23.13
CA THR A 845 -10.44 39.59 -22.32
C THR A 845 -9.54 38.57 -21.62
N ARG A 846 -10.07 37.83 -20.63
CA ARG A 846 -9.32 36.75 -19.95
C ARG A 846 -8.92 35.67 -20.96
N GLU A 847 -9.80 35.41 -21.91
CA GLU A 847 -9.69 34.37 -22.92
C GLU A 847 -8.60 34.74 -23.93
N GLN A 848 -8.57 35.99 -24.42
CA GLN A 848 -7.46 36.50 -25.25
C GLN A 848 -6.12 36.54 -24.48
N VAL A 849 -6.14 36.79 -23.17
CA VAL A 849 -4.93 36.66 -22.33
C VAL A 849 -4.46 35.20 -22.28
N GLN A 850 -5.38 34.24 -22.14
CA GLN A 850 -5.06 32.81 -22.19
C GLN A 850 -4.44 32.43 -23.54
N GLU A 851 -5.11 32.74 -24.65
CA GLU A 851 -4.67 32.48 -26.04
C GLU A 851 -3.24 32.99 -26.31
N ILE A 852 -2.88 34.17 -25.79
CA ILE A 852 -1.54 34.75 -25.95
C ILE A 852 -0.48 33.96 -25.17
N TYR A 853 -0.75 33.50 -23.94
CA TYR A 853 0.22 32.68 -23.20
C TYR A 853 0.25 31.22 -23.68
N GLU A 854 -0.82 30.70 -24.28
CA GLU A 854 -0.82 29.43 -25.03
C GLU A 854 0.06 29.55 -26.28
N PHE A 855 -0.08 30.64 -27.06
CA PHE A 855 0.79 30.91 -28.20
C PHE A 855 2.25 31.05 -27.79
N VAL A 856 2.57 31.86 -26.78
CA VAL A 856 3.94 31.99 -26.25
C VAL A 856 4.48 30.66 -25.77
N GLY A 857 3.69 29.86 -25.04
CA GLY A 857 4.08 28.52 -24.60
C GLY A 857 4.28 27.49 -25.71
N SER A 858 3.79 27.76 -26.93
CA SER A 858 4.01 26.91 -28.11
C SER A 858 5.31 27.23 -28.87
N LEU A 859 5.96 28.35 -28.57
CA LEU A 859 7.19 28.78 -29.25
C LEU A 859 8.43 28.17 -28.57
N PRO A 860 9.37 27.59 -29.35
CA PRO A 860 10.60 27.04 -28.76
C PRO A 860 11.58 28.13 -28.28
N THR A 861 11.42 29.37 -28.75
CA THR A 861 12.35 30.49 -28.51
C THR A 861 11.79 31.56 -27.56
N HIS A 862 10.56 31.39 -27.06
CA HIS A 862 9.90 32.33 -26.15
C HIS A 862 9.29 31.57 -24.98
N HIS A 863 9.49 32.05 -23.74
CA HIS A 863 8.96 31.39 -22.55
C HIS A 863 8.37 32.41 -21.58
N ALA A 864 7.31 32.02 -20.88
CA ALA A 864 6.65 32.82 -19.85
C ALA A 864 6.70 32.10 -18.49
N TYR A 865 7.10 32.84 -17.46
CA TYR A 865 7.28 32.35 -16.10
C TYR A 865 6.53 33.22 -15.11
N LEU A 866 5.87 32.58 -14.14
CA LEU A 866 5.32 33.26 -12.98
C LEU A 866 6.39 33.23 -11.88
N ALA A 867 6.89 34.41 -11.52
CA ALA A 867 7.85 34.59 -10.44
C ALA A 867 7.12 34.63 -9.10
N LEU A 868 7.49 33.75 -8.19
CA LEU A 868 6.91 33.59 -6.87
C LEU A 868 7.92 34.04 -5.80
N ARG A 869 7.49 34.87 -4.85
CA ARG A 869 8.25 35.22 -3.66
C ARG A 869 7.64 34.49 -2.46
N ASP A 870 8.40 33.59 -1.84
CA ASP A 870 7.96 32.79 -0.69
C ASP A 870 6.61 32.07 -0.95
N GLY A 871 6.42 31.60 -2.19
CA GLY A 871 5.20 30.95 -2.69
C GLY A 871 4.14 31.90 -3.27
N VAL A 872 4.20 33.20 -3.00
CA VAL A 872 3.21 34.19 -3.47
C VAL A 872 3.59 34.77 -4.84
N PRO A 873 2.68 34.79 -5.85
CA PRO A 873 2.95 35.41 -7.14
C PRO A 873 3.35 36.90 -7.03
N ALA A 874 4.55 37.21 -7.53
CA ALA A 874 5.25 38.49 -7.34
C ALA A 874 5.55 39.24 -8.65
N ALA A 875 5.73 38.52 -9.76
CA ALA A 875 5.84 39.11 -11.11
C ALA A 875 5.54 38.09 -12.21
N LEU A 876 5.20 38.57 -13.40
CA LEU A 876 5.28 37.83 -14.66
C LEU A 876 6.63 38.19 -15.31
N PHE A 877 7.39 37.17 -15.69
CA PHE A 877 8.70 37.29 -16.34
C PHE A 877 8.68 36.50 -17.65
N GLN A 878 9.14 37.10 -18.74
CA GLN A 878 9.26 36.43 -20.05
C GLN A 878 10.69 36.51 -20.56
N THR A 879 11.08 35.50 -21.32
CA THR A 879 12.37 35.41 -22.01
C THR A 879 12.14 35.14 -23.50
N TYR A 880 12.98 35.71 -24.38
CA TYR A 880 12.91 35.47 -25.82
C TYR A 880 14.29 35.53 -26.49
N GLU A 881 14.50 34.75 -27.55
CA GLU A 881 15.67 34.89 -28.43
C GLU A 881 15.47 36.08 -29.38
N PRO A 882 16.30 37.14 -29.37
CA PRO A 882 15.99 38.38 -30.09
C PRO A 882 16.00 38.29 -31.61
N ASP A 883 16.66 37.29 -32.20
CA ASP A 883 16.59 36.97 -33.64
C ASP A 883 15.32 36.20 -34.02
N ALA A 884 14.51 35.78 -33.04
CA ALA A 884 13.18 35.20 -33.22
C ALA A 884 12.00 36.13 -32.82
N ASP A 885 12.26 37.33 -32.26
CA ASP A 885 11.26 38.39 -32.01
C ASP A 885 11.41 39.55 -33.02
N PRO A 886 10.33 40.27 -33.41
CA PRO A 886 10.41 41.45 -34.29
C PRO A 886 11.38 42.58 -33.84
N VAL A 887 11.87 42.57 -32.59
CA VAL A 887 12.95 43.47 -32.16
C VAL A 887 14.28 43.19 -32.87
N GLY A 888 14.53 41.94 -33.32
CA GLY A 888 15.73 41.57 -34.08
C GLY A 888 15.82 42.22 -35.46
N GLU A 889 14.68 42.61 -36.04
CA GLU A 889 14.66 43.42 -37.28
C GLU A 889 15.08 44.88 -37.03
N CYS A 890 15.13 45.31 -35.76
CA CYS A 890 15.31 46.72 -35.37
C CYS A 890 16.74 47.09 -34.93
N TYR A 891 17.65 46.13 -34.73
CA TYR A 891 19.07 46.37 -34.41
C TYR A 891 19.96 45.18 -34.79
N ASP A 892 21.27 45.39 -34.88
CA ASP A 892 22.23 44.31 -35.12
C ASP A 892 22.32 43.38 -33.88
N VAL A 893 21.54 42.29 -33.88
CA VAL A 893 21.59 41.21 -32.88
C VAL A 893 22.99 40.59 -32.85
N GLN A 894 23.55 40.41 -31.65
CA GLN A 894 24.85 39.79 -31.44
C GLN A 894 24.71 38.36 -30.91
N PRO A 895 25.61 37.43 -31.27
CA PRO A 895 25.58 36.08 -30.72
C PRO A 895 25.63 36.08 -29.18
N GLY A 896 24.65 35.45 -28.54
CA GLY A 896 24.49 35.47 -27.08
C GLY A 896 23.69 36.67 -26.55
N ASP A 897 23.02 37.44 -27.40
CA ASP A 897 21.92 38.33 -27.00
C ASP A 897 20.72 37.49 -26.52
N PHE A 898 20.13 37.86 -25.38
CA PHE A 898 18.93 37.22 -24.85
C PHE A 898 17.95 38.25 -24.30
N GLY A 899 16.71 38.21 -24.77
CA GLY A 899 15.68 39.20 -24.46
C GLY A 899 14.89 38.87 -23.20
N ILE A 900 14.50 39.90 -22.43
CA ILE A 900 13.59 39.72 -21.29
C ILE A 900 12.49 40.79 -21.20
N HIS A 901 11.31 40.39 -20.74
CA HIS A 901 10.23 41.30 -20.30
C HIS A 901 9.84 41.01 -18.86
N LEU A 902 9.40 42.04 -18.12
CA LEU A 902 9.05 41.93 -16.70
C LEU A 902 7.88 42.84 -16.30
N LEU A 903 6.81 42.23 -15.80
CA LEU A 903 5.67 42.90 -15.18
C LEU A 903 5.56 42.50 -13.70
N ILE A 904 5.89 43.41 -12.80
CA ILE A 904 5.70 43.21 -11.35
C ILE A 904 4.21 43.12 -11.02
N ALA A 905 3.84 42.34 -10.00
CA ALA A 905 2.48 42.30 -9.45
C ALA A 905 2.00 43.69 -8.95
N PRO A 906 0.68 43.87 -8.70
CA PRO A 906 0.17 45.00 -7.93
C PRO A 906 0.75 45.01 -6.51
N ALA A 907 0.83 46.19 -5.89
CA ALA A 907 1.21 46.31 -4.49
C ALA A 907 -0.05 46.23 -3.62
N GLU A 908 -0.19 45.16 -2.85
CA GLU A 908 -1.29 44.92 -1.91
C GLU A 908 -0.74 44.70 -0.50
N GLY A 909 -1.35 45.32 0.51
CA GLY A 909 -0.97 45.22 1.93
C GLY A 909 0.02 46.27 2.46
N ASP A 910 0.05 46.43 3.79
CA ASP A 910 0.92 47.37 4.51
C ASP A 910 2.36 46.84 4.63
N GLY A 911 3.12 46.90 3.53
CA GLY A 911 4.47 46.31 3.48
C GLY A 911 5.33 46.74 2.29
N ALA A 912 5.51 48.04 2.06
CA ALA A 912 6.31 48.57 0.96
C ALA A 912 7.83 48.30 1.11
N VAL A 913 8.28 47.10 0.74
CA VAL A 913 9.69 46.68 0.78
C VAL A 913 10.54 47.57 -0.15
N LYS A 914 11.48 48.31 0.43
CA LYS A 914 12.46 49.10 -0.33
C LYS A 914 13.35 48.16 -1.16
N GLY A 915 13.44 48.40 -2.46
CA GLY A 915 14.26 47.60 -3.38
C GLY A 915 13.54 46.39 -4.02
N TYR A 916 12.24 46.19 -3.80
CA TYR A 916 11.48 45.01 -4.27
C TYR A 916 11.73 44.62 -5.75
N THR A 917 11.73 45.59 -6.67
CA THR A 917 12.00 45.31 -8.10
C THR A 917 13.47 45.01 -8.39
N GLU A 918 14.38 45.62 -7.63
CA GLU A 918 15.83 45.42 -7.78
C GLU A 918 16.19 43.99 -7.31
N ALA A 919 15.63 43.53 -6.18
CA ALA A 919 15.78 42.17 -5.66
C ALA A 919 15.19 41.07 -6.56
N LEU A 920 14.03 41.29 -7.17
CA LEU A 920 13.48 40.37 -8.17
C LEU A 920 14.35 40.29 -9.43
N LEU A 921 14.85 41.43 -9.92
CA LEU A 921 15.75 41.46 -11.07
C LEU A 921 17.08 40.74 -10.79
N THR A 922 17.61 40.75 -9.57
CA THR A 922 18.76 39.92 -9.18
C THR A 922 18.50 38.43 -9.44
N ALA A 923 17.32 37.91 -9.10
CA ALA A 923 16.97 36.52 -9.34
C ALA A 923 16.80 36.18 -10.83
N PHE A 924 16.22 37.09 -11.62
CA PHE A 924 16.02 36.87 -13.06
C PHE A 924 17.32 36.99 -13.87
N ILE A 925 18.21 37.91 -13.49
CA ILE A 925 19.55 38.04 -14.07
C ILE A 925 20.40 36.82 -13.69
N GLY A 926 20.25 36.30 -12.46
CA GLY A 926 20.87 35.05 -12.03
C GLY A 926 20.39 33.84 -12.84
N TYR A 927 19.09 33.74 -13.14
CA TYR A 927 18.55 32.72 -14.04
C TYR A 927 19.14 32.83 -15.44
N VAL A 928 19.04 33.99 -16.09
CA VAL A 928 19.44 34.15 -17.50
C VAL A 928 20.94 33.87 -17.70
N PHE A 929 21.81 34.35 -16.80
CA PHE A 929 23.24 34.10 -16.90
C PHE A 929 23.71 32.77 -16.26
N SER A 930 22.78 31.91 -15.83
CA SER A 930 23.12 30.52 -15.48
C SER A 930 23.53 29.70 -16.71
N ASP A 931 22.88 29.95 -17.85
CA ASP A 931 23.35 29.44 -19.14
C ASP A 931 24.64 30.17 -19.57
N PRO A 932 25.72 29.44 -19.93
CA PRO A 932 26.97 30.07 -20.35
C PRO A 932 26.93 30.73 -21.75
N ALA A 933 25.94 30.43 -22.59
CA ALA A 933 25.79 31.00 -23.93
C ALA A 933 25.16 32.40 -23.94
N HIS A 934 24.42 32.79 -22.89
CA HIS A 934 23.90 34.15 -22.76
C HIS A 934 25.02 35.12 -22.36
N LEU A 935 25.35 36.06 -23.24
CA LEU A 935 26.45 37.02 -23.08
C LEU A 935 25.94 38.45 -22.83
N ARG A 936 24.73 38.80 -23.26
CA ARG A 936 24.15 40.14 -23.09
C ARG A 936 22.63 40.07 -23.00
N VAL A 937 22.05 40.63 -21.93
CA VAL A 937 20.60 40.77 -21.78
C VAL A 937 20.12 42.01 -22.53
N VAL A 938 19.02 41.87 -23.27
CA VAL A 938 18.37 42.91 -24.07
C VAL A 938 17.00 43.24 -23.49
N VAL A 939 16.68 44.54 -23.38
CA VAL A 939 15.34 45.02 -23.01
C VAL A 939 14.94 46.22 -23.87
N GLU A 940 13.67 46.30 -24.27
CA GLU A 940 13.13 47.38 -25.11
C GLU A 940 11.85 48.03 -24.49
N PRO A 941 11.99 48.73 -23.34
CA PRO A 941 10.90 49.53 -22.77
C PRO A 941 10.43 50.63 -23.75
N ASP A 942 9.14 50.95 -23.67
CA ASP A 942 8.56 52.11 -24.38
C ASP A 942 9.35 53.40 -24.08
N ALA A 943 9.70 54.16 -25.11
CA ALA A 943 10.54 55.36 -25.00
C ALA A 943 9.93 56.46 -24.10
N ARG A 944 8.60 56.42 -23.88
CA ARG A 944 7.85 57.32 -23.00
C ARG A 944 7.82 56.84 -21.54
N ASN A 945 8.30 55.63 -21.25
CA ASN A 945 8.35 55.05 -19.91
C ASN A 945 9.66 55.41 -19.19
N GLU A 946 9.85 56.70 -18.92
CA GLU A 946 11.02 57.27 -18.23
C GLU A 946 11.36 56.52 -16.92
N LYS A 947 10.34 56.03 -16.20
CA LYS A 947 10.51 55.28 -14.94
C LYS A 947 11.13 53.89 -15.15
N ALA A 948 10.83 53.22 -16.26
CA ALA A 948 11.48 51.96 -16.61
C ALA A 948 12.92 52.21 -17.10
N ILE A 949 13.11 53.18 -17.99
CA ILE A 949 14.43 53.55 -18.54
C ILE A 949 15.41 53.93 -17.40
N ALA A 950 14.98 54.81 -16.48
CA ALA A 950 15.79 55.21 -15.32
C ALA A 950 16.04 54.08 -14.31
N ARG A 951 15.22 53.02 -14.30
CA ARG A 951 15.48 51.80 -13.51
C ARG A 951 16.54 50.93 -14.16
N MET A 952 16.46 50.69 -15.48
CA MET A 952 17.43 49.86 -16.19
C MET A 952 18.84 50.46 -16.09
N VAL A 953 18.99 51.78 -16.27
CA VAL A 953 20.27 52.49 -16.10
C VAL A 953 20.84 52.32 -14.69
N ARG A 954 20.00 52.34 -13.65
CA ARG A 954 20.46 52.12 -12.25
C ARG A 954 20.99 50.71 -12.02
N ILE A 955 20.44 49.73 -12.74
CA ILE A 955 20.79 48.30 -12.63
C ILE A 955 22.01 47.96 -13.53
N GLY A 956 22.59 48.94 -14.22
CA GLY A 956 23.80 48.77 -15.03
C GLY A 956 23.55 48.49 -16.51
N PHE A 957 22.32 48.64 -17.00
CA PHE A 957 22.05 48.59 -18.44
C PHE A 957 22.54 49.87 -19.14
N GLU A 958 23.31 49.70 -20.21
CA GLU A 958 23.68 50.79 -21.12
C GLU A 958 22.55 51.08 -22.11
N LEU A 959 22.23 52.35 -22.35
CA LEU A 959 21.14 52.73 -23.27
C LEU A 959 21.57 52.64 -24.74
N GLY A 960 20.85 51.83 -25.51
CA GLY A 960 20.95 51.71 -26.95
C GLY A 960 20.15 52.78 -27.72
N PRO A 961 19.96 52.58 -29.04
CA PRO A 961 19.17 53.49 -29.87
C PRO A 961 17.67 53.45 -29.53
N GLU A 962 16.92 54.40 -30.10
CA GLU A 962 15.47 54.27 -30.19
C GLU A 962 15.11 53.51 -31.47
N ILE A 963 14.10 52.64 -31.35
CA ILE A 963 13.57 51.82 -32.43
C ILE A 963 12.06 52.03 -32.52
N GLU A 964 11.51 51.92 -33.73
CA GLU A 964 10.07 51.99 -33.98
C GLU A 964 9.59 50.55 -34.25
N LYS A 965 8.91 49.92 -33.26
CA LYS A 965 8.19 48.65 -33.47
C LYS A 965 6.72 48.95 -33.85
N PRO A 966 5.99 48.05 -34.52
CA PRO A 966 4.59 48.28 -34.93
C PRO A 966 3.64 48.69 -33.79
N GLU A 967 3.91 48.21 -32.58
CA GLU A 967 3.10 48.44 -31.36
C GLU A 967 3.60 49.60 -30.49
N LYS A 968 4.89 49.96 -30.56
CA LYS A 968 5.51 50.97 -29.69
C LYS A 968 6.79 51.56 -30.29
N LYS A 969 7.04 52.83 -29.97
CA LYS A 969 8.40 53.36 -29.99
C LYS A 969 9.14 52.90 -28.74
N ALA A 970 10.23 52.16 -28.89
CA ALA A 970 11.01 51.63 -27.77
C ALA A 970 12.42 52.25 -27.69
N ARG A 971 12.99 52.21 -26.49
CA ARG A 971 14.40 52.53 -26.22
C ARG A 971 15.09 51.23 -25.84
N LEU A 972 16.01 50.75 -26.67
CA LEU A 972 16.83 49.58 -26.33
C LEU A 972 17.73 49.88 -25.12
N ALA A 973 18.00 48.88 -24.30
CA ALA A 973 19.04 48.89 -23.29
C ALA A 973 19.67 47.51 -23.13
N PHE A 974 20.96 47.47 -22.80
CA PHE A 974 21.78 46.25 -22.83
C PHE A 974 22.55 46.06 -21.52
N LEU A 975 22.55 44.85 -20.95
CA LEU A 975 23.36 44.48 -19.79
C LEU A 975 24.28 43.31 -20.18
N SER A 976 25.59 43.55 -20.25
CA SER A 976 26.55 42.46 -20.54
C SER A 976 26.78 41.56 -19.33
N ARG A 977 27.06 40.27 -19.58
CA ARG A 977 27.37 39.29 -18.52
C ARG A 977 28.55 39.72 -17.64
N ALA A 978 29.54 40.40 -18.21
CA ALA A 978 30.70 40.92 -17.48
C ALA A 978 30.34 42.05 -16.50
N VAL A 979 29.33 42.87 -16.83
CA VAL A 979 28.79 43.88 -15.90
C VAL A 979 27.89 43.21 -14.86
N ALA A 980 27.02 42.28 -15.25
CA ALA A 980 26.14 41.57 -14.34
C ALA A 980 26.90 40.74 -13.27
N LEU A 981 27.93 39.99 -13.67
CA LEU A 981 28.82 39.24 -12.76
C LEU A 981 29.80 40.13 -11.99
N GLY A 982 29.84 41.43 -12.27
CA GLY A 982 30.54 42.45 -11.45
C GLY A 982 29.62 43.20 -10.49
N LEU A 983 28.31 42.88 -10.49
CA LEU A 983 27.28 43.49 -9.64
C LEU A 983 26.61 42.49 -8.68
N ALA A 984 26.97 41.21 -8.77
CA ALA A 984 26.53 40.10 -7.93
C ALA A 984 27.68 39.58 -7.05
#